data_AF-A0A950UIZ9-F1
#
_entry.id   AF-A0A950UIZ9-F1
#
_cell.length_a   1.000
_cell.length_b   1.000
_cell.length_c   1.000
_cell.angle_alpha   90.00
_cell.angle_beta   90.00
_cell.angle_gamma   90.00
#
_symmetry.space_group_name_H-M   'P 1'
#
loop_
_entity.id
_entity.type
_entity.pdbx_description
1 polymer ?
#
loop_
_entity_poly.entity_id
_entity_poly.type
_entity_poly.pdbx_seq_one_letter_code
_entity_poly.pdbx_strand_id
1 'polypeptide(L)'
;IVDLPDGAEGVQADLRHSSTPTAAAAVSTHPPLAVIVRPSPPGQAPLDFPGLIGLADAIRTTITTHPVITEHFTLPDHVPITLHLTPTPPDPARLPETGPDAEPPPDCLRLMVCVDPPDATIQLVLEPDFLASFAGDGREGHRALGHALYHCANQVREGRDADNGPDPEAFTEAWSQANPVLALNAFENLWPAQAPEYAVPQGKHVQIRALRSAAEAVRKAGIPTGLWRGRDALRPAEQLLHALEALLAEELRSFEPALTEELARHLNAAWCARTRRHHELLFNLAAPWADNWIPEAQRRTTDDAMATSALSLLLQEALATPPEGDRPADLVAVADLVALAELILHSGITAVAGAGRLHGLELQVHTTGVFSINQPDDEDPAAAATHHGLDQDAWIRARHDHWLARTRQNTLADLPAPLPGGPQTQRLPTAFTALRLPRGSSLARADQELRQACGFGFDALVAVLGTALDWPTGPEGYAVTTPDELAREAAAWSHLPEAETRAAIDPLTLDSGNASDDREHRYTEVERRARLTTHPLVSARRGELLIIPWVIHIAQEVYESAFQDGRLPHRDLLLPARDALAKHRQAIEQQLEKDIAAVAHRLGLPYVANFKEKDAKRAGLPTTGGEIDLLIADPTTARLWIVEAKHPHPGHAPHAVNQHIDRFTDPKDGYLRKVQRKLDAIGSNPQAAARACGAPEDGTWRIVPLIVTRSIDPTAFITDPKVAFTIIDYLDQVLTAPEDPLPGWWMGTGV
;
A
#
# COMPACT_ATOMS: atom_id res chain seq x y z
N ILE A 1 5.68 -8.57 28.60
CA ILE A 1 4.41 -8.50 29.34
C ILE A 1 3.72 -7.26 28.80
N VAL A 2 2.80 -7.45 27.86
CA VAL A 2 2.05 -6.35 27.24
C VAL A 2 0.78 -6.21 28.06
N ASP A 3 0.55 -5.03 28.63
CA ASP A 3 -0.74 -4.70 29.26
C ASP A 3 -1.79 -4.64 28.15
N LEU A 4 -2.81 -5.51 28.24
CA LEU A 4 -3.99 -5.48 27.39
C LEU A 4 -5.09 -4.67 28.11
N PRO A 5 -5.90 -3.89 27.39
CA PRO A 5 -7.00 -3.12 27.98
C PRO A 5 -8.06 -4.05 28.59
N ASP A 6 -8.77 -3.55 29.62
CA ASP A 6 -9.82 -4.26 30.37
C ASP A 6 -10.95 -4.77 29.45
N GLY A 7 -10.88 -6.05 29.07
CA GLY A 7 -11.95 -6.79 28.41
C GLY A 7 -12.79 -7.59 29.41
N ALA A 8 -14.01 -7.95 29.01
CA ALA A 8 -14.96 -8.71 29.85
C ALA A 8 -14.38 -10.03 30.40
N GLU A 9 -14.86 -10.46 31.58
CA GLU A 9 -14.51 -11.75 32.19
C GLU A 9 -14.70 -12.91 31.18
N GLY A 10 -13.66 -13.75 31.03
CA GLY A 10 -13.70 -14.96 30.18
C GLY A 10 -13.07 -14.84 28.79
N VAL A 11 -12.58 -13.67 28.38
CA VAL A 11 -12.03 -13.45 27.02
C VAL A 11 -10.50 -13.62 26.94
N GLN A 12 -9.78 -13.75 28.05
CA GLN A 12 -8.31 -13.74 28.07
C GLN A 12 -7.68 -14.94 28.79
N ALA A 13 -7.01 -15.80 28.02
CA ALA A 13 -5.80 -16.50 28.43
C ALA A 13 -4.97 -16.90 27.18
N ASP A 14 -4.33 -15.94 26.53
CA ASP A 14 -3.33 -16.22 25.48
C ASP A 14 -2.02 -16.71 26.13
N LEU A 15 -1.89 -18.02 26.39
CA LEU A 15 -0.60 -18.61 26.78
C LEU A 15 0.25 -18.89 25.53
N ARG A 16 0.99 -17.87 25.08
CA ARG A 16 2.02 -18.03 24.03
C ARG A 16 3.33 -18.49 24.66
N HIS A 17 3.64 -19.79 24.57
CA HIS A 17 4.96 -20.32 24.96
C HIS A 17 5.83 -20.56 23.71
N SER A 18 6.89 -19.78 23.54
CA SER A 18 7.86 -19.93 22.45
C SER A 18 9.27 -20.17 22.98
N SER A 19 9.65 -21.45 23.10
CA SER A 19 11.08 -21.84 23.16
C SER A 19 11.46 -22.78 22.00
N THR A 20 10.49 -23.45 21.38
CA THR A 20 10.49 -24.09 20.04
C THR A 20 9.02 -24.40 19.74
N PRO A 21 8.40 -24.01 18.60
CA PRO A 21 6.96 -24.18 18.45
C PRO A 21 6.67 -25.62 18.03
N THR A 22 6.52 -26.53 18.99
CA THR A 22 6.01 -27.88 18.73
C THR A 22 4.47 -27.89 18.69
N ALA A 23 3.83 -26.87 19.26
CA ALA A 23 2.39 -26.63 19.23
C ALA A 23 2.06 -25.19 19.64
N ALA A 24 0.86 -24.72 19.31
CA ALA A 24 0.24 -23.53 19.88
C ALA A 24 -1.18 -23.87 20.36
N ALA A 25 -1.71 -23.11 21.32
CA ALA A 25 -3.05 -23.32 21.85
C ALA A 25 -3.78 -21.99 22.06
N ALA A 26 -5.04 -21.92 21.63
CA ALA A 26 -5.98 -20.85 21.98
C ALA A 26 -6.94 -21.41 23.05
N VAL A 27 -6.97 -20.80 24.24
CA VAL A 27 -7.74 -21.34 25.38
C VAL A 27 -8.79 -20.35 25.88
N SER A 28 -9.90 -20.88 26.40
CA SER A 28 -10.96 -20.12 27.05
C SER A 28 -11.31 -20.74 28.40
N THR A 29 -11.74 -19.89 29.34
CA THR A 29 -12.29 -20.31 30.63
C THR A 29 -13.81 -20.42 30.60
N HIS A 30 -14.48 -19.81 29.61
CA HIS A 30 -15.92 -19.89 29.43
C HIS A 30 -16.29 -19.93 27.92
N PRO A 31 -16.72 -21.08 27.38
CA PRO A 31 -16.67 -22.40 28.03
C PRO A 31 -15.21 -22.81 28.30
N PRO A 32 -14.94 -23.70 29.28
CA PRO A 32 -13.63 -24.35 29.39
C PRO A 32 -13.26 -25.05 28.07
N LEU A 33 -12.29 -24.50 27.33
CA LEU A 33 -11.95 -24.93 25.97
C LEU A 33 -10.46 -24.74 25.70
N ALA A 34 -9.84 -25.67 24.98
CA ALA A 34 -8.51 -25.52 24.41
C ALA A 34 -8.49 -25.95 22.93
N VAL A 35 -8.09 -25.05 22.03
CA VAL A 35 -7.91 -25.34 20.61
C VAL A 35 -6.41 -25.39 20.31
N ILE A 36 -5.90 -26.60 20.02
CA ILE A 36 -4.47 -26.90 19.91
C ILE A 36 -4.12 -27.17 18.45
N VAL A 37 -3.07 -26.50 17.97
CA VAL A 37 -2.51 -26.67 16.62
C VAL A 37 -1.06 -27.09 16.68
N ARG A 38 -0.63 -27.88 15.70
CA ARG A 38 0.76 -28.29 15.53
C ARG A 38 1.26 -27.86 14.15
N PRO A 39 2.50 -27.38 14.02
CA PRO A 39 3.05 -27.07 12.72
C PRO A 39 3.25 -28.35 11.91
N SER A 40 2.90 -28.30 10.64
CA SER A 40 3.29 -29.31 9.65
C SER A 40 4.71 -29.03 9.15
N PRO A 41 5.39 -30.02 8.55
CA PRO A 41 6.64 -29.78 7.84
C PRO A 41 6.49 -28.66 6.79
N PRO A 42 7.50 -27.79 6.61
CA PRO A 42 7.44 -26.70 5.64
C PRO A 42 7.10 -27.21 4.23
N GLY A 43 6.18 -26.53 3.54
CA GLY A 43 5.82 -26.84 2.15
C GLY A 43 4.89 -28.03 1.93
N GLN A 44 4.39 -28.68 2.99
CA GLN A 44 3.48 -29.83 2.88
C GLN A 44 2.04 -29.55 3.34
N ALA A 45 1.79 -28.45 4.08
CA ALA A 45 0.46 -28.09 4.56
C ALA A 45 -0.14 -26.92 3.79
N PRO A 46 -1.48 -26.90 3.60
CA PRO A 46 -2.16 -25.81 2.90
C PRO A 46 -2.20 -24.50 3.71
N LEU A 47 -2.06 -24.59 5.04
CA LEU A 47 -1.95 -23.45 5.97
C LEU A 47 -0.57 -23.47 6.64
N ASP A 48 0.06 -22.30 6.71
CA ASP A 48 1.26 -22.11 7.53
C ASP A 48 0.92 -22.04 9.03
N PHE A 49 1.94 -22.09 9.88
CA PHE A 49 1.72 -22.11 11.33
C PHE A 49 0.99 -20.86 11.88
N PRO A 50 1.31 -19.63 11.42
CA PRO A 50 0.49 -18.46 11.75
C PRO A 50 -0.97 -18.58 11.32
N GLY A 51 -1.25 -19.08 10.11
CA GLY A 51 -2.62 -19.32 9.63
C GLY A 51 -3.38 -20.33 10.50
N LEU A 52 -2.71 -21.39 10.97
CA LEU A 52 -3.31 -22.36 11.89
C LEU A 52 -3.62 -21.77 13.26
N ILE A 53 -2.74 -20.91 13.79
CA ILE A 53 -3.01 -20.18 15.03
C ILE A 53 -4.23 -19.27 14.86
N GLY A 54 -4.33 -18.56 13.74
CA GLY A 54 -5.49 -17.73 13.41
C GLY A 54 -6.80 -18.54 13.36
N LEU A 55 -6.78 -19.70 12.70
CA LEU A 55 -7.94 -20.61 12.65
C LEU A 55 -8.35 -21.09 14.06
N ALA A 56 -7.38 -21.47 14.90
CA ALA A 56 -7.65 -21.92 16.25
C ALA A 56 -8.31 -20.84 17.11
N ASP A 57 -7.81 -19.60 17.02
CA ASP A 57 -8.40 -18.47 17.73
C ASP A 57 -9.77 -18.07 17.18
N ALA A 58 -9.98 -18.17 15.87
CA ALA A 58 -11.29 -17.91 15.25
C ALA A 58 -12.35 -18.93 15.69
N ILE A 59 -12.00 -20.21 15.77
CA ILE A 59 -12.86 -21.27 16.31
C ILE A 59 -13.20 -20.99 17.78
N ARG A 60 -12.17 -20.71 18.61
CA ARG A 60 -12.36 -20.35 20.02
C ARG A 60 -13.31 -19.15 20.14
N THR A 61 -13.04 -18.07 19.42
CA THR A 61 -13.83 -16.84 19.45
C THR A 61 -15.29 -17.10 19.04
N THR A 62 -15.52 -17.90 17.99
CA THR A 62 -16.87 -18.25 17.55
C THR A 62 -17.62 -19.02 18.64
N ILE A 63 -16.94 -19.98 19.28
CA ILE A 63 -17.52 -20.76 20.38
C ILE A 63 -17.87 -19.89 21.59
N THR A 64 -16.99 -18.96 21.98
CA THR A 64 -17.16 -18.15 23.20
C THR A 64 -18.18 -17.01 23.06
N THR A 65 -18.47 -16.56 21.84
CA THR A 65 -19.22 -15.31 21.62
C THR A 65 -20.73 -15.51 21.60
N HIS A 66 -21.23 -16.70 21.25
CA HIS A 66 -22.66 -16.96 21.15
C HIS A 66 -23.16 -17.87 22.30
N PRO A 67 -24.14 -17.45 23.12
CA PRO A 67 -24.58 -18.20 24.31
C PRO A 67 -24.96 -19.66 24.03
N VAL A 68 -25.70 -19.91 22.94
CA VAL A 68 -26.09 -21.27 22.51
C VAL A 68 -24.88 -22.16 22.21
N ILE A 69 -23.84 -21.61 21.58
CA ILE A 69 -22.63 -22.36 21.24
C ILE A 69 -21.81 -22.60 22.52
N THR A 70 -21.63 -21.57 23.34
CA THR A 70 -20.98 -21.66 24.66
C THR A 70 -21.62 -22.72 25.55
N GLU A 71 -22.95 -22.80 25.60
CA GLU A 71 -23.69 -23.80 26.37
C GLU A 71 -23.38 -25.22 25.91
N HIS A 72 -23.36 -25.47 24.58
CA HIS A 72 -23.03 -26.78 24.02
C HIS A 72 -21.64 -27.27 24.44
N PHE A 73 -20.66 -26.36 24.44
CA PHE A 73 -19.28 -26.64 24.81
C PHE A 73 -19.00 -26.58 26.31
N THR A 74 -19.98 -26.19 27.15
CA THR A 74 -19.86 -26.21 28.61
C THR A 74 -20.33 -27.57 29.15
N LEU A 75 -19.38 -28.38 29.61
CA LEU A 75 -19.69 -29.64 30.30
C LEU A 75 -20.13 -29.38 31.75
N PRO A 76 -21.06 -30.18 32.33
CA PRO A 76 -21.54 -30.00 33.70
C PRO A 76 -20.45 -30.10 34.78
N ASP A 77 -19.40 -30.87 34.51
CA ASP A 77 -18.24 -31.06 35.38
C ASP A 77 -17.13 -30.00 35.16
N HIS A 78 -17.37 -29.05 34.25
CA HIS A 78 -16.42 -28.00 33.84
C HIS A 78 -15.07 -28.53 33.33
N VAL A 79 -15.01 -29.80 32.90
CA VAL A 79 -13.83 -30.33 32.22
C VAL A 79 -13.68 -29.61 30.86
N PRO A 80 -12.48 -29.12 30.51
CA PRO A 80 -12.28 -28.43 29.26
C PRO A 80 -12.37 -29.38 28.07
N ILE A 81 -13.14 -29.00 27.05
CA ILE A 81 -13.10 -29.69 25.76
C ILE A 81 -11.80 -29.31 25.06
N THR A 82 -11.06 -30.31 24.55
CA THR A 82 -9.81 -30.08 23.83
C THR A 82 -10.00 -30.38 22.35
N LEU A 83 -9.83 -29.38 21.48
CA LEU A 83 -9.87 -29.50 20.03
C LEU A 83 -8.45 -29.57 19.47
N HIS A 84 -8.08 -30.64 18.78
CA HIS A 84 -6.81 -30.73 18.06
C HIS A 84 -7.04 -30.52 16.56
N LEU A 85 -6.40 -29.52 15.97
CA LEU A 85 -6.40 -29.32 14.51
C LEU A 85 -5.08 -29.82 13.93
N THR A 86 -5.16 -30.78 13.01
CA THR A 86 -3.98 -31.36 12.36
C THR A 86 -4.10 -31.19 10.84
N PRO A 87 -3.23 -30.39 10.20
CA PRO A 87 -3.18 -30.33 8.74
C PRO A 87 -2.52 -31.60 8.21
N THR A 88 -3.09 -32.20 7.17
CA THR A 88 -2.48 -33.34 6.46
C THR A 88 -2.31 -33.03 4.98
N PRO A 89 -1.20 -33.51 4.36
CA PRO A 89 -1.10 -33.50 2.91
C PRO A 89 -2.17 -34.40 2.29
N PRO A 90 -2.50 -34.23 1.00
CA PRO A 90 -3.42 -35.13 0.30
C PRO A 90 -2.84 -36.56 0.31
N ASP A 91 -3.54 -37.49 0.96
CA ASP A 91 -3.18 -38.91 0.98
C ASP A 91 -4.19 -39.72 0.16
N PRO A 92 -3.86 -40.08 -1.10
CA PRO A 92 -4.75 -40.87 -1.95
C PRO A 92 -4.98 -42.30 -1.42
N ALA A 93 -4.17 -42.78 -0.47
CA ALA A 93 -4.28 -44.13 0.12
C ALA A 93 -5.16 -44.18 1.39
N ARG A 94 -5.63 -43.03 1.90
CA ARG A 94 -6.53 -42.93 3.06
C ARG A 94 -8.01 -42.87 2.71
N LEU A 95 -8.38 -43.05 1.44
CA LEU A 95 -9.76 -43.42 1.10
C LEU A 95 -10.08 -44.69 1.89
N PRO A 96 -11.02 -44.68 2.86
CA PRO A 96 -11.45 -45.91 3.46
C PRO A 96 -11.95 -46.81 2.32
N GLU A 97 -11.54 -48.08 2.33
CA GLU A 97 -12.29 -49.12 1.62
C GLU A 97 -13.72 -49.05 2.18
N THR A 98 -14.60 -48.31 1.51
CA THR A 98 -16.01 -48.33 1.81
C THR A 98 -16.44 -49.78 1.65
N GLY A 99 -16.91 -50.37 2.75
CA GLY A 99 -17.78 -51.54 2.67
C GLY A 99 -18.90 -51.29 1.66
N PRO A 100 -19.53 -52.35 1.13
CA PRO A 100 -20.26 -52.32 -0.14
C PRO A 100 -21.55 -51.50 -0.21
N ASP A 101 -21.80 -50.52 0.68
CA ASP A 101 -22.99 -49.67 0.61
C ASP A 101 -22.63 -48.17 0.56
N ALA A 102 -22.98 -47.57 -0.58
CA ALA A 102 -23.02 -46.16 -0.96
C ALA A 102 -21.69 -45.44 -1.25
N GLU A 103 -21.44 -45.17 -2.55
CA GLU A 103 -20.70 -43.98 -2.94
C GLU A 103 -21.35 -42.76 -2.25
N PRO A 104 -20.59 -41.92 -1.54
CA PRO A 104 -21.16 -40.70 -0.98
C PRO A 104 -21.67 -39.81 -2.11
N PRO A 105 -22.75 -39.04 -1.87
CA PRO A 105 -23.25 -38.09 -2.87
C PRO A 105 -22.12 -37.18 -3.37
N PRO A 106 -22.12 -36.79 -4.66
CA PRO A 106 -21.08 -35.95 -5.25
C PRO A 106 -20.94 -34.56 -4.58
N ASP A 107 -21.88 -34.17 -3.72
CA ASP A 107 -21.95 -32.86 -3.05
C ASP A 107 -21.58 -32.92 -1.54
N CYS A 108 -20.95 -33.99 -1.05
CA CYS A 108 -20.60 -34.13 0.38
C CYS A 108 -19.11 -33.83 0.65
N LEU A 109 -18.84 -32.80 1.47
CA LEU A 109 -17.51 -32.55 2.04
C LEU A 109 -17.14 -33.63 3.05
N ARG A 110 -15.92 -34.17 2.95
CA ARG A 110 -15.40 -35.16 3.89
C ARG A 110 -14.49 -34.47 4.90
N LEU A 111 -14.75 -34.70 6.18
CA LEU A 111 -13.91 -34.25 7.29
C LEU A 111 -13.62 -35.45 8.19
N MET A 112 -12.34 -35.78 8.37
CA MET A 112 -11.97 -36.83 9.32
C MET A 112 -11.97 -36.26 10.74
N VAL A 113 -12.77 -36.89 11.60
CA VAL A 113 -12.91 -36.53 13.01
C VAL A 113 -12.67 -37.75 13.91
N CYS A 114 -12.03 -37.54 15.05
CA CYS A 114 -11.91 -38.54 16.11
C CYS A 114 -12.35 -37.90 17.43
N VAL A 115 -13.17 -38.61 18.20
CA VAL A 115 -13.72 -38.12 19.48
C VAL A 115 -13.38 -39.12 20.58
N ASP A 116 -12.87 -38.62 21.70
CA ASP A 116 -12.59 -39.36 22.93
C ASP A 116 -13.41 -38.72 24.08
N PRO A 117 -14.63 -39.24 24.35
CA PRO A 117 -15.50 -38.66 25.37
C PRO A 117 -14.93 -38.69 26.81
N PRO A 118 -14.30 -39.79 27.28
CA PRO A 118 -13.64 -39.83 28.60
C PRO A 118 -12.61 -38.72 28.83
N ASP A 119 -11.86 -38.33 27.80
CA ASP A 119 -10.85 -37.27 27.87
C ASP A 119 -11.35 -35.92 27.31
N ALA A 120 -12.65 -35.81 26.98
CA ALA A 120 -13.28 -34.63 26.38
C ALA A 120 -12.50 -34.07 25.17
N THR A 121 -11.94 -34.96 24.35
CA THR A 121 -11.02 -34.59 23.26
C THR A 121 -11.66 -34.82 21.90
N ILE A 122 -11.50 -33.85 20.99
CA ILE A 122 -11.93 -33.90 19.60
C ILE A 122 -10.71 -33.62 18.71
N GLN A 123 -10.45 -34.47 17.73
CA GLN A 123 -9.39 -34.29 16.75
C GLN A 123 -10.00 -34.08 15.37
N LEU A 124 -9.63 -32.99 14.70
CA LEU A 124 -10.03 -32.64 13.36
C LEU A 124 -8.82 -32.67 12.44
N VAL A 125 -8.92 -33.42 11.35
CA VAL A 125 -7.90 -33.45 10.30
C VAL A 125 -8.31 -32.51 9.17
N LEU A 126 -7.48 -31.50 8.91
CA LEU A 126 -7.74 -30.47 7.89
C LEU A 126 -7.13 -30.93 6.56
N GLU A 127 -7.91 -31.69 5.79
CA GLU A 127 -7.53 -32.14 4.45
C GLU A 127 -7.67 -30.99 3.42
N PRO A 128 -6.92 -31.03 2.30
CA PRO A 128 -7.00 -30.00 1.27
C PRO A 128 -8.40 -29.76 0.71
N ASP A 129 -9.20 -30.81 0.52
CA ASP A 129 -10.56 -30.70 -0.01
C ASP A 129 -11.50 -30.00 0.98
N PHE A 130 -11.35 -30.29 2.28
CA PHE A 130 -12.07 -29.56 3.32
C PHE A 130 -11.64 -28.10 3.37
N LEU A 131 -10.34 -27.83 3.31
CA LEU A 131 -9.85 -26.45 3.28
C LEU A 131 -10.32 -25.69 2.03
N ALA A 132 -10.43 -26.36 0.88
CA ALA A 132 -10.97 -25.76 -0.34
C ALA A 132 -12.42 -25.27 -0.18
N SER A 133 -13.23 -25.87 0.71
CA SER A 133 -14.58 -25.37 1.01
C SER A 133 -14.60 -24.01 1.73
N PHE A 134 -13.46 -23.53 2.22
CA PHE A 134 -13.31 -22.17 2.72
C PHE A 134 -12.97 -21.15 1.61
N ALA A 135 -12.99 -21.55 0.34
CA ALA A 135 -12.78 -20.64 -0.78
C ALA A 135 -13.77 -19.46 -0.81
N GLY A 136 -13.32 -18.30 -1.30
CA GLY A 136 -14.18 -17.13 -1.50
C GLY A 136 -14.62 -16.51 -0.17
N ASP A 137 -15.93 -16.57 0.12
CA ASP A 137 -16.51 -16.03 1.36
C ASP A 137 -16.36 -16.96 2.58
N GLY A 138 -15.87 -18.19 2.39
CA GLY A 138 -15.64 -19.17 3.44
C GLY A 138 -16.88 -19.76 4.10
N ARG A 139 -18.10 -19.41 3.63
CA ARG A 139 -19.37 -19.79 4.29
C ARG A 139 -19.68 -21.28 4.19
N GLU A 140 -19.25 -21.95 3.13
CA GLU A 140 -19.46 -23.38 2.94
C GLU A 140 -18.66 -24.19 3.96
N GLY A 141 -17.34 -24.00 3.99
CA GLY A 141 -16.46 -24.64 4.97
C GLY A 141 -16.78 -24.27 6.41
N HIS A 142 -17.18 -23.02 6.66
CA HIS A 142 -17.65 -22.60 7.97
C HIS A 142 -18.87 -23.41 8.41
N ARG A 143 -19.90 -23.56 7.58
CA ARG A 143 -21.09 -24.37 7.90
C ARG A 143 -20.73 -25.84 8.12
N ALA A 144 -19.90 -26.41 7.24
CA ALA A 144 -19.44 -27.80 7.37
C ALA A 144 -18.71 -28.04 8.69
N LEU A 145 -17.82 -27.12 9.09
CA LEU A 145 -17.13 -27.18 10.37
C LEU A 145 -18.10 -27.09 11.55
N GLY A 146 -19.08 -26.18 11.49
CA GLY A 146 -20.09 -26.02 12.54
C GLY A 146 -20.90 -27.29 12.77
N HIS A 147 -21.36 -27.93 11.69
CA HIS A 147 -22.05 -29.22 11.77
C HIS A 147 -21.17 -30.30 12.40
N ALA A 148 -19.90 -30.42 11.97
CA ALA A 148 -18.99 -31.40 12.54
C ALA A 148 -18.73 -31.17 14.03
N LEU A 149 -18.46 -29.91 14.42
CA LEU A 149 -18.23 -29.53 15.81
C LEU A 149 -19.45 -29.78 16.69
N TYR A 150 -20.66 -29.50 16.21
CA TYR A 150 -21.90 -29.83 16.91
C TYR A 150 -21.97 -31.33 17.23
N HIS A 151 -21.79 -32.17 16.21
CA HIS A 151 -21.85 -33.63 16.37
C HIS A 151 -20.76 -34.17 17.29
N CYS A 152 -19.52 -33.70 17.15
CA CYS A 152 -18.40 -34.12 17.99
C CYS A 152 -18.60 -33.72 19.46
N ALA A 153 -19.03 -32.48 19.73
CA ALA A 153 -19.32 -32.05 21.09
C ALA A 153 -20.50 -32.83 21.69
N ASN A 154 -21.53 -33.16 20.90
CA ASN A 154 -22.64 -33.99 21.37
C ASN A 154 -22.16 -35.41 21.76
N GLN A 155 -21.27 -36.03 21.00
CA GLN A 155 -20.68 -37.32 21.36
C GLN A 155 -19.86 -37.25 22.66
N VAL A 156 -19.14 -36.15 22.91
CA VAL A 156 -18.44 -35.94 24.19
C VAL A 156 -19.45 -35.86 25.33
N ARG A 157 -20.55 -35.12 25.16
CA ARG A 157 -21.60 -34.98 26.18
C ARG A 157 -22.26 -36.33 26.49
N GLU A 158 -22.66 -37.07 25.46
CA GLU A 158 -23.27 -38.40 25.58
C GLU A 158 -22.34 -39.38 26.30
N GLY A 159 -21.06 -39.43 25.91
CA GLY A 159 -20.08 -40.33 26.55
C GLY A 159 -19.68 -39.93 27.97
N ARG A 160 -20.14 -38.76 28.46
CA ARG A 160 -19.94 -38.27 29.84
C ARG A 160 -21.25 -38.17 30.63
N ASP A 161 -22.34 -38.75 30.13
CA ASP A 161 -23.67 -38.69 30.75
C ASP A 161 -24.15 -37.25 31.04
N ALA A 162 -23.75 -36.28 30.21
CA ALA A 162 -24.22 -34.90 30.29
C ALA A 162 -25.56 -34.73 29.54
N ASP A 163 -26.38 -33.76 29.95
CA ASP A 163 -27.62 -33.44 29.25
C ASP A 163 -27.35 -33.12 27.77
N ASN A 164 -28.30 -33.48 26.91
CA ASN A 164 -28.24 -33.14 25.49
C ASN A 164 -27.99 -31.63 25.33
N GLY A 165 -27.14 -31.28 24.37
CA GLY A 165 -26.87 -29.89 24.04
C GLY A 165 -28.10 -29.14 23.52
N PRO A 166 -27.94 -27.87 23.10
CA PRO A 166 -28.99 -27.15 22.40
C PRO A 166 -29.44 -27.88 21.14
N ASP A 167 -30.64 -27.53 20.67
CA ASP A 167 -31.20 -28.06 19.43
C ASP A 167 -30.26 -27.86 18.22
N PRO A 168 -30.10 -28.85 17.32
CA PRO A 168 -29.20 -28.75 16.17
C PRO A 168 -29.49 -27.56 15.26
N GLU A 169 -30.76 -27.19 15.06
CA GLU A 169 -31.13 -26.05 14.23
C GLU A 169 -30.72 -24.75 14.91
N ALA A 170 -30.96 -24.62 16.22
CA ALA A 170 -30.55 -23.47 17.02
C ALA A 170 -29.02 -23.29 17.04
N PHE A 171 -28.26 -24.38 17.16
CA PHE A 171 -26.79 -24.32 17.08
C PHE A 171 -26.33 -23.92 15.67
N THR A 172 -26.88 -24.54 14.63
CA THR A 172 -26.48 -24.27 13.25
C THR A 172 -26.80 -22.84 12.83
N GLU A 173 -27.95 -22.31 13.25
CA GLU A 173 -28.33 -20.91 13.05
C GLU A 173 -27.36 -19.98 13.78
N ALA A 174 -27.10 -20.21 15.06
CA ALA A 174 -26.14 -19.44 15.86
C ALA A 174 -24.74 -19.42 15.24
N TRP A 175 -24.26 -20.59 14.79
CA TRP A 175 -22.98 -20.72 14.11
C TRP A 175 -22.98 -19.95 12.78
N SER A 176 -24.03 -20.10 11.97
CA SER A 176 -24.13 -19.44 10.65
C SER A 176 -24.26 -17.92 10.75
N GLN A 177 -24.77 -17.38 11.86
CA GLN A 177 -24.81 -15.94 12.14
C GLN A 177 -23.43 -15.36 12.46
N ALA A 178 -22.47 -16.19 12.92
CA ALA A 178 -21.10 -15.75 13.13
C ALA A 178 -20.37 -15.47 11.80
N ASN A 179 -19.25 -14.76 11.88
CA ASN A 179 -18.35 -14.61 10.74
C ASN A 179 -17.63 -15.95 10.45
N PRO A 180 -17.35 -16.27 9.17
CA PRO A 180 -16.54 -17.42 8.80
C PRO A 180 -15.23 -17.48 9.60
N VAL A 181 -14.90 -18.65 10.15
CA VAL A 181 -13.67 -18.86 10.92
C VAL A 181 -12.39 -18.83 10.06
N LEU A 182 -12.56 -18.97 8.74
CA LEU A 182 -11.49 -18.96 7.75
C LEU A 182 -12.11 -18.54 6.41
N ALA A 183 -11.33 -17.80 5.63
CA ALA A 183 -11.58 -17.61 4.21
C ALA A 183 -10.25 -17.82 3.47
N LEU A 184 -10.26 -18.68 2.45
CA LEU A 184 -9.11 -18.96 1.62
C LEU A 184 -9.31 -18.34 0.26
N ASN A 185 -8.31 -17.61 -0.18
CA ASN A 185 -8.26 -17.05 -1.51
C ASN A 185 -6.89 -17.33 -2.10
N ALA A 186 -6.84 -17.49 -3.41
CA ALA A 186 -5.60 -17.70 -4.12
C ALA A 186 -5.52 -16.75 -5.29
N PHE A 187 -4.30 -16.29 -5.55
CA PHE A 187 -4.01 -15.43 -6.67
C PHE A 187 -3.05 -16.11 -7.61
N GLU A 188 -3.43 -16.18 -8.87
CA GLU A 188 -2.46 -16.22 -9.93
C GLU A 188 -1.85 -14.81 -10.03
N ASN A 189 -0.57 -14.69 -9.69
CA ASN A 189 0.17 -13.45 -9.82
C ASN A 189 1.47 -13.71 -10.57
N LEU A 190 2.02 -12.63 -11.12
CA LEU A 190 3.32 -12.62 -11.78
C LEU A 190 4.44 -12.21 -10.79
N TRP A 191 4.24 -12.43 -9.49
CA TRP A 191 5.24 -12.02 -8.49
C TRP A 191 6.48 -12.89 -8.55
N PRO A 192 7.65 -12.33 -8.18
CA PRO A 192 8.89 -13.08 -8.00
C PRO A 192 8.75 -14.33 -7.13
N ALA A 193 9.77 -15.18 -7.19
CA ALA A 193 9.95 -16.21 -6.17
C ALA A 193 9.93 -15.61 -4.75
N GLN A 194 9.42 -16.38 -3.79
CA GLN A 194 9.37 -15.95 -2.40
C GLN A 194 10.79 -15.64 -1.89
N ALA A 195 10.95 -14.46 -1.30
CA ALA A 195 12.18 -14.11 -0.61
C ALA A 195 12.21 -14.78 0.78
N PRO A 196 13.40 -14.87 1.41
CA PRO A 196 13.51 -15.22 2.82
C PRO A 196 12.64 -14.32 3.70
N GLU A 197 12.28 -14.82 4.89
CA GLU A 197 11.50 -14.05 5.85
C GLU A 197 12.23 -12.75 6.25
N TYR A 198 11.50 -11.63 6.26
CA TYR A 198 12.02 -10.37 6.73
C TYR A 198 12.14 -10.37 8.26
N ALA A 199 13.37 -10.54 8.75
CA ALA A 199 13.65 -10.77 10.18
C ALA A 199 14.33 -9.59 10.90
N VAL A 200 14.47 -8.42 10.27
CA VAL A 200 15.16 -7.26 10.89
C VAL A 200 14.34 -6.77 12.10
N PRO A 201 14.92 -6.75 13.32
CA PRO A 201 14.21 -6.26 14.50
C PRO A 201 13.86 -4.77 14.41
N GLN A 202 12.60 -4.41 14.65
CA GLN A 202 12.11 -3.02 14.65
C GLN A 202 11.72 -2.53 16.06
N GLY A 203 12.27 -3.14 17.11
CA GLY A 203 11.90 -2.82 18.49
C GLY A 203 12.44 -1.46 18.97
N LYS A 204 11.76 -0.87 19.96
CA LYS A 204 12.18 0.40 20.63
C LYS A 204 13.64 0.42 21.09
N HIS A 205 14.19 -0.73 21.44
CA HIS A 205 15.59 -0.84 21.87
C HIS A 205 16.58 -0.50 20.75
N VAL A 206 16.28 -0.86 19.49
CA VAL A 206 17.11 -0.53 18.32
C VAL A 206 17.04 0.98 18.05
N GLN A 207 15.84 1.56 18.08
CA GLN A 207 15.62 3.00 17.93
C GLN A 207 16.38 3.81 19.00
N ILE A 208 16.39 3.36 20.25
CA ILE A 208 17.17 4.00 21.33
C ILE A 208 18.68 3.95 21.06
N ARG A 209 19.21 2.86 20.48
CA ARG A 209 20.64 2.79 20.11
C ARG A 209 20.96 3.78 19.00
N ALA A 210 20.16 3.84 17.94
CA ALA A 210 20.31 4.81 16.86
C ALA A 210 20.26 6.26 17.38
N LEU A 211 19.31 6.58 18.26
CA LEU A 211 19.21 7.90 18.91
C LEU A 211 20.44 8.23 19.76
N ARG A 212 21.08 7.26 20.41
CA ARG A 212 22.31 7.50 21.19
C ARG A 212 23.48 7.86 20.28
N SER A 213 23.67 7.12 19.18
CA SER A 213 24.71 7.43 18.19
C SER A 213 24.46 8.78 17.53
N ALA A 214 23.22 9.07 17.15
CA ALA A 214 22.81 10.37 16.61
C ALA A 214 23.06 11.50 17.60
N ALA A 215 22.70 11.33 18.87
CA ALA A 215 22.95 12.33 19.91
C ALA A 215 24.45 12.60 20.12
N GLU A 216 25.30 11.58 19.97
CA GLU A 216 26.75 11.76 20.01
C GLU A 216 27.27 12.56 18.81
N ALA A 217 26.80 12.25 17.60
CA ALA A 217 27.12 13.02 16.41
C ALA A 217 26.68 14.49 16.54
N VAL A 218 25.49 14.75 17.07
CA VAL A 218 24.96 16.09 17.36
C VAL A 218 25.87 16.86 18.31
N ARG A 219 26.34 16.23 19.40
CA ARG A 219 27.30 16.86 20.33
C ARG A 219 28.64 17.15 19.66
N LYS A 220 29.18 16.19 18.90
CA LYS A 220 30.46 16.30 18.18
C LYS A 220 30.42 17.44 17.15
N ALA A 221 29.27 17.65 16.50
CA ALA A 221 29.04 18.73 15.55
C ALA A 221 28.82 20.11 16.22
N GLY A 222 28.63 20.16 17.55
CA GLY A 222 28.48 21.42 18.28
C GLY A 222 27.16 22.14 18.01
N ILE A 223 26.08 21.41 17.74
CA ILE A 223 24.77 21.98 17.42
C ILE A 223 24.20 22.71 18.64
N PRO A 224 23.71 23.95 18.50
CA PRO A 224 23.19 24.74 19.62
C PRO A 224 21.99 24.09 20.35
N THR A 225 22.09 23.97 21.68
CA THR A 225 21.00 23.48 22.53
C THR A 225 19.89 24.52 22.69
N GLY A 226 18.63 24.09 22.69
CA GLY A 226 17.48 24.97 22.86
C GLY A 226 16.26 24.52 22.08
N LEU A 227 15.20 25.32 22.16
CA LEU A 227 14.02 25.22 21.30
C LEU A 227 14.12 26.27 20.20
N TRP A 228 14.04 25.83 18.95
CA TRP A 228 14.12 26.65 17.76
C TRP A 228 12.83 26.52 16.95
N ARG A 229 12.31 27.64 16.44
CA ARG A 229 11.05 27.67 15.69
C ARG A 229 11.16 28.50 14.41
N GLY A 230 10.41 28.09 13.40
CA GLY A 230 10.30 28.80 12.12
C GLY A 230 11.66 29.03 11.48
N ARG A 231 11.94 30.28 11.09
CA ARG A 231 13.20 30.64 10.43
C ARG A 231 14.43 30.44 11.31
N ASP A 232 14.30 30.58 12.62
CA ASP A 232 15.42 30.40 13.55
C ASP A 232 15.84 28.94 13.67
N ALA A 233 14.94 27.99 13.34
CA ALA A 233 15.22 26.56 13.31
C ALA A 233 16.00 26.10 12.07
N LEU A 234 15.98 26.87 10.96
CA LEU A 234 16.54 26.42 9.68
C LEU A 234 18.03 26.12 9.76
N ARG A 235 18.82 27.02 10.35
CA ARG A 235 20.27 26.84 10.42
C ARG A 235 20.67 25.68 11.36
N PRO A 236 20.14 25.57 12.59
CA PRO A 236 20.42 24.41 13.44
C PRO A 236 19.91 23.09 12.84
N ALA A 237 18.78 23.09 12.11
CA ALA A 237 18.27 21.91 11.42
C ALA A 237 19.21 21.46 10.28
N GLU A 238 19.73 22.39 9.48
CA GLU A 238 20.73 22.08 8.45
C GLU A 238 21.99 21.43 9.04
N GLN A 239 22.50 22.01 10.14
CA GLN A 239 23.65 21.46 10.87
C GLN A 239 23.38 20.06 11.41
N LEU A 240 22.15 19.82 11.90
CA LEU A 240 21.69 18.50 12.33
C LEU A 240 21.73 17.51 11.19
N LEU A 241 21.16 17.83 10.03
CA LEU A 241 21.13 16.91 8.90
C LEU A 241 22.54 16.51 8.46
N HIS A 242 23.46 17.46 8.29
CA HIS A 242 24.84 17.15 7.96
C HIS A 242 25.55 16.29 9.01
N ALA A 243 25.26 16.49 10.29
CA ALA A 243 25.83 15.65 11.35
C ALA A 243 25.32 14.20 11.26
N LEU A 244 24.04 14.00 10.93
CA LEU A 244 23.46 12.67 10.77
C LEU A 244 23.92 11.99 9.48
N GLU A 245 24.04 12.72 8.37
CA GLU A 245 24.59 12.23 7.10
C GLU A 245 26.05 11.79 7.26
N ALA A 246 26.86 12.59 7.94
CA ALA A 246 28.25 12.26 8.24
C ALA A 246 28.35 11.01 9.12
N LEU A 247 27.47 10.87 10.13
CA LEU A 247 27.38 9.67 10.96
C LEU A 247 27.02 8.44 10.11
N LEU A 248 26.03 8.53 9.23
CA LEU A 248 25.64 7.41 8.37
C LEU A 248 26.79 6.98 7.45
N ALA A 249 27.48 7.93 6.82
CA ALA A 249 28.63 7.65 5.96
C ALA A 249 29.84 7.08 6.75
N GLU A 250 30.02 7.48 8.02
CA GLU A 250 31.02 6.90 8.92
C GLU A 250 30.67 5.45 9.28
N GLU A 251 29.42 5.19 9.69
CA GLU A 251 28.94 3.84 10.02
C GLU A 251 29.03 2.91 8.81
N LEU A 252 28.54 3.31 7.64
CA LEU A 252 28.58 2.48 6.42
C LEU A 252 30.02 2.08 6.04
N ARG A 253 30.97 3.03 6.07
CA ARG A 253 32.39 2.74 5.77
C ARG A 253 33.05 1.81 6.77
N SER A 254 32.56 1.75 8.01
CA SER A 254 33.12 0.87 9.05
C SER A 254 32.87 -0.61 8.80
N PHE A 255 31.88 -0.96 7.97
CA PHE A 255 31.51 -2.33 7.66
C PHE A 255 32.33 -2.93 6.52
N GLU A 256 32.39 -4.26 6.51
CA GLU A 256 32.95 -5.05 5.41
C GLU A 256 32.18 -4.85 4.09
N PRO A 257 32.84 -5.01 2.92
CA PRO A 257 32.21 -4.86 1.60
C PRO A 257 30.93 -5.69 1.39
N ALA A 258 30.80 -6.82 2.09
CA ALA A 258 29.64 -7.71 2.06
C ALA A 258 28.34 -7.05 2.53
N LEU A 259 28.40 -5.92 3.25
CA LEU A 259 27.22 -5.17 3.69
C LEU A 259 26.26 -4.85 2.53
N THR A 260 26.78 -4.56 1.33
CA THR A 260 25.94 -4.22 0.16
C THR A 260 25.01 -5.39 -0.23
N GLU A 261 25.52 -6.61 -0.21
CA GLU A 261 24.76 -7.84 -0.51
C GLU A 261 23.76 -8.16 0.62
N GLU A 262 24.15 -7.93 1.88
CA GLU A 262 23.25 -8.08 3.04
C GLU A 262 22.09 -7.09 3.04
N LEU A 263 22.33 -5.83 2.66
CA LEU A 263 21.29 -4.82 2.49
C LEU A 263 20.33 -5.21 1.35
N ALA A 264 20.86 -5.73 0.25
CA ALA A 264 20.04 -6.22 -0.86
C ALA A 264 19.14 -7.40 -0.45
N ARG A 265 19.69 -8.37 0.30
CA ARG A 265 18.93 -9.50 0.86
C ARG A 265 17.76 -9.01 1.72
N HIS A 266 18.03 -8.10 2.65
CA HIS A 266 17.01 -7.56 3.53
C HIS A 266 15.99 -6.67 2.82
N LEU A 267 16.42 -5.87 1.84
CA LEU A 267 15.52 -5.06 1.02
C LEU A 267 14.57 -5.95 0.20
N ASN A 268 15.07 -7.03 -0.39
CA ASN A 268 14.26 -8.00 -1.12
C ASN A 268 13.20 -8.65 -0.23
N ALA A 269 13.62 -9.11 0.96
CA ALA A 269 12.73 -9.68 1.97
C ALA A 269 11.66 -8.68 2.44
N ALA A 270 12.05 -7.41 2.68
CA ALA A 270 11.13 -6.36 3.09
C ALA A 270 10.07 -6.06 2.03
N TRP A 271 10.44 -5.97 0.75
CA TRP A 271 9.47 -5.77 -0.34
C TRP A 271 8.56 -6.98 -0.56
N CYS A 272 9.09 -8.19 -0.45
CA CYS A 272 8.29 -9.43 -0.47
C CYS A 272 7.24 -9.41 0.65
N ALA A 273 7.67 -9.13 1.89
CA ALA A 273 6.79 -9.06 3.05
C ALA A 273 5.72 -7.96 2.90
N ARG A 274 6.13 -6.75 2.50
CA ARG A 274 5.23 -5.61 2.27
C ARG A 274 4.16 -5.92 1.22
N THR A 275 4.56 -6.49 0.09
CA THR A 275 3.61 -6.80 -1.01
C THR A 275 2.60 -7.85 -0.57
N ARG A 276 3.06 -8.91 0.11
CA ARG A 276 2.18 -9.95 0.66
C ARG A 276 1.21 -9.40 1.70
N ARG A 277 1.71 -8.62 2.66
CA ARG A 277 0.89 -7.98 3.71
C ARG A 277 -0.11 -7.01 3.11
N HIS A 278 0.26 -6.24 2.09
CA HIS A 278 -0.68 -5.37 1.38
C HIS A 278 -1.85 -6.16 0.78
N HIS A 279 -1.57 -7.30 0.12
CA HIS A 279 -2.61 -8.15 -0.43
C HIS A 279 -3.48 -8.81 0.66
N GLU A 280 -2.88 -9.22 1.78
CA GLU A 280 -3.62 -9.69 2.96
C GLU A 280 -4.57 -8.60 3.50
N LEU A 281 -4.13 -7.33 3.53
CA LEU A 281 -4.98 -6.22 3.93
C LEU A 281 -6.13 -6.00 2.96
N LEU A 282 -5.90 -6.10 1.64
CA LEU A 282 -6.96 -5.94 0.63
C LEU A 282 -8.12 -6.93 0.88
N PHE A 283 -7.80 -8.19 1.19
CA PHE A 283 -8.82 -9.20 1.53
C PHE A 283 -9.55 -8.88 2.81
N ASN A 284 -8.81 -8.63 3.88
CA ASN A 284 -9.41 -8.46 5.19
C ASN A 284 -10.26 -7.19 5.26
N LEU A 285 -9.92 -6.15 4.49
CA LEU A 285 -10.69 -4.93 4.37
C LEU A 285 -11.92 -5.07 3.45
N ALA A 286 -11.94 -6.05 2.54
CA ALA A 286 -13.12 -6.40 1.74
C ALA A 286 -14.08 -7.36 2.47
N ALA A 287 -13.67 -7.89 3.63
CA ALA A 287 -14.42 -8.88 4.39
C ALA A 287 -15.40 -8.26 5.41
N PRO A 288 -16.41 -9.01 5.91
CA PRO A 288 -17.32 -8.53 6.96
C PRO A 288 -16.65 -8.11 8.27
N TRP A 289 -15.41 -8.53 8.50
CA TRP A 289 -14.60 -8.20 9.69
C TRP A 289 -13.60 -7.05 9.45
N ALA A 290 -13.78 -6.27 8.38
CA ALA A 290 -12.88 -5.17 7.98
C ALA A 290 -12.56 -4.18 9.12
N ASP A 291 -13.54 -3.88 9.98
CA ASP A 291 -13.36 -2.90 11.07
C ASP A 291 -12.25 -3.32 12.06
N ASN A 292 -12.02 -4.63 12.25
CA ASN A 292 -10.92 -5.15 13.08
C ASN A 292 -9.54 -4.92 12.45
N TRP A 293 -9.49 -4.74 11.13
CA TRP A 293 -8.27 -4.62 10.35
C TRP A 293 -7.90 -3.18 10.00
N ILE A 294 -8.79 -2.20 10.21
CA ILE A 294 -8.48 -0.78 9.93
C ILE A 294 -7.24 -0.31 10.73
N PRO A 295 -7.15 -0.50 12.07
CA PRO A 295 -5.97 -0.07 12.82
C PRO A 295 -4.70 -0.83 12.41
N GLU A 296 -4.85 -2.12 12.06
CA GLU A 296 -3.77 -2.97 11.58
C GLU A 296 -3.24 -2.50 10.22
N ALA A 297 -4.15 -2.15 9.31
CA ALA A 297 -3.82 -1.65 7.99
C ALA A 297 -3.02 -0.35 8.07
N GLN A 298 -3.43 0.57 8.95
CA GLN A 298 -2.71 1.82 9.18
C GLN A 298 -1.30 1.58 9.73
N ARG A 299 -1.18 0.71 10.75
CA ARG A 299 0.12 0.38 11.36
C ARG A 299 1.06 -0.28 10.35
N ARG A 300 0.63 -1.37 9.71
CA ARG A 300 1.45 -2.12 8.74
C ARG A 300 1.87 -1.28 7.55
N THR A 301 0.97 -0.47 7.01
CA THR A 301 1.30 0.41 5.88
C THR A 301 2.42 1.38 6.23
N THR A 302 2.40 1.93 7.45
CA THR A 302 3.43 2.84 7.95
C THR A 302 4.76 2.11 8.18
N ASP A 303 4.74 1.01 8.93
CA ASP A 303 5.94 0.24 9.30
C ASP A 303 6.65 -0.33 8.06
N ASP A 304 5.89 -0.92 7.12
CA ASP A 304 6.45 -1.51 5.89
C ASP A 304 7.01 -0.42 4.95
N ALA A 305 6.37 0.75 4.90
CA ALA A 305 6.86 1.89 4.12
C ALA A 305 8.15 2.47 4.70
N MET A 306 8.24 2.60 6.02
CA MET A 306 9.46 3.05 6.70
C MET A 306 10.63 2.08 6.46
N ALA A 307 10.40 0.78 6.67
CA ALA A 307 11.41 -0.25 6.50
C ALA A 307 12.01 -0.27 5.08
N THR A 308 11.13 -0.32 4.07
CA THR A 308 11.55 -0.36 2.67
C THR A 308 12.24 0.93 2.23
N SER A 309 11.82 2.09 2.74
CA SER A 309 12.47 3.38 2.46
C SER A 309 13.86 3.46 3.09
N ALA A 310 13.99 3.04 4.36
CA ALA A 310 15.26 3.01 5.08
C ALA A 310 16.28 2.06 4.42
N LEU A 311 15.87 0.83 4.09
CA LEU A 311 16.73 -0.12 3.38
C LEU A 311 17.11 0.36 1.97
N SER A 312 16.18 1.02 1.26
CA SER A 312 16.48 1.63 -0.04
C SER A 312 17.50 2.75 0.08
N LEU A 313 17.39 3.59 1.11
CA LEU A 313 18.38 4.62 1.42
C LEU A 313 19.73 3.98 1.70
N LEU A 314 19.79 2.99 2.60
CA LEU A 314 21.05 2.33 2.98
C LEU A 314 21.74 1.68 1.80
N LEU A 315 21.04 0.93 0.96
CA LEU A 315 21.64 0.29 -0.21
C LEU A 315 22.18 1.34 -1.20
N GLN A 316 21.43 2.42 -1.42
CA GLN A 316 21.86 3.48 -2.32
C GLN A 316 23.06 4.27 -1.77
N GLU A 317 23.09 4.54 -0.47
CA GLU A 317 24.24 5.19 0.20
C GLU A 317 25.45 4.27 0.29
N ALA A 318 25.26 2.95 0.41
CA ALA A 318 26.35 1.98 0.31
C ALA A 318 26.96 1.90 -1.10
N LEU A 319 26.21 2.24 -2.15
CA LEU A 319 26.78 2.38 -3.51
C LEU A 319 27.54 3.69 -3.68
N ALA A 320 27.02 4.79 -3.11
CA ALA A 320 27.65 6.11 -3.19
C ALA A 320 28.89 6.23 -2.28
N THR A 321 28.86 5.60 -1.12
CA THR A 321 29.94 5.53 -0.12
C THR A 321 30.19 4.06 0.24
N PRO A 322 31.00 3.35 -0.56
CA PRO A 322 31.22 1.92 -0.38
C PRO A 322 31.71 1.53 1.03
N PRO A 323 31.23 0.40 1.57
CA PRO A 323 31.78 -0.20 2.79
C PRO A 323 33.21 -0.70 2.53
N GLU A 324 34.16 -0.31 3.40
CA GLU A 324 35.61 -0.58 3.24
C GLU A 324 36.28 -1.09 4.53
N GLY A 325 35.53 -1.23 5.62
CA GLY A 325 36.02 -1.59 6.94
C GLY A 325 36.05 -3.10 7.19
N ASP A 326 36.12 -3.46 8.46
CA ASP A 326 36.26 -4.83 8.96
C ASP A 326 35.15 -5.24 9.94
N ARG A 327 34.14 -4.38 10.16
CA ARG A 327 32.99 -4.72 11.00
C ARG A 327 32.05 -5.67 10.22
N PRO A 328 31.69 -6.84 10.77
CA PRO A 328 30.78 -7.76 10.09
C PRO A 328 29.37 -7.20 10.02
N ALA A 329 28.68 -7.45 8.90
CA ALA A 329 27.28 -7.10 8.70
C ALA A 329 26.38 -8.24 9.19
N ASP A 330 26.00 -8.22 10.47
CA ASP A 330 25.00 -9.15 11.02
C ASP A 330 23.60 -8.53 11.12
N LEU A 331 22.61 -9.34 11.51
CA LEU A 331 21.20 -8.90 11.62
C LEU A 331 21.02 -7.71 12.58
N VAL A 332 21.80 -7.65 13.66
CA VAL A 332 21.70 -6.58 14.66
C VAL A 332 22.33 -5.30 14.12
N ALA A 333 23.44 -5.41 13.41
CA ALA A 333 24.09 -4.29 12.72
C ALA A 333 23.18 -3.69 11.64
N VAL A 334 22.53 -4.52 10.82
CA VAL A 334 21.55 -4.05 9.83
C VAL A 334 20.38 -3.35 10.52
N ALA A 335 19.89 -3.89 11.64
CA ALA A 335 18.81 -3.24 12.41
C ALA A 335 19.21 -1.85 12.92
N ASP A 336 20.44 -1.70 13.43
CA ASP A 336 20.96 -0.40 13.90
C ASP A 336 21.08 0.60 12.75
N LEU A 337 21.57 0.17 11.58
CA LEU A 337 21.63 1.00 10.37
C LEU A 337 20.24 1.41 9.89
N VAL A 338 19.27 0.50 9.90
CA VAL A 338 17.88 0.77 9.50
C VAL A 338 17.26 1.81 10.42
N ALA A 339 17.40 1.66 11.75
CA ALA A 339 16.88 2.64 12.69
C ALA A 339 17.54 4.03 12.57
N LEU A 340 18.84 4.08 12.25
CA LEU A 340 19.53 5.34 11.95
C LEU A 340 19.02 5.97 10.65
N ALA A 341 18.83 5.17 9.59
CA ALA A 341 18.29 5.62 8.32
C ALA A 341 16.83 6.13 8.44
N GLU A 342 15.99 5.47 9.24
CA GLU A 342 14.64 5.94 9.58
C GLU A 342 14.67 7.33 10.23
N LEU A 343 15.55 7.52 11.22
CA LEU A 343 15.74 8.82 11.89
C LEU A 343 16.19 9.91 10.91
N ILE A 344 17.12 9.58 9.99
CA ILE A 344 17.63 10.49 8.95
C ILE A 344 16.54 10.86 7.94
N LEU A 345 15.79 9.88 7.44
CA LEU A 345 14.69 10.08 6.51
C LEU A 345 13.63 11.00 7.13
N HIS A 346 13.18 10.69 8.34
CA HIS A 346 12.20 11.51 9.04
C HIS A 346 12.72 12.94 9.27
N SER A 347 13.92 13.08 9.82
CA SER A 347 14.51 14.40 10.10
C SER A 347 14.71 15.23 8.82
N GLY A 348 15.21 14.61 7.76
CA GLY A 348 15.47 15.29 6.49
C GLY A 348 14.20 15.70 5.76
N ILE A 349 13.19 14.82 5.67
CA ILE A 349 11.91 15.16 5.02
C ILE A 349 11.26 16.35 5.75
N THR A 350 11.19 16.31 7.07
CA THR A 350 10.61 17.39 7.89
C THR A 350 11.39 18.70 7.78
N ALA A 351 12.72 18.65 7.90
CA ALA A 351 13.58 19.83 7.80
C ALA A 351 13.54 20.48 6.41
N VAL A 352 13.68 19.68 5.34
CA VAL A 352 13.69 20.16 3.95
C VAL A 352 12.32 20.70 3.55
N ALA A 353 11.23 20.05 3.98
CA ALA A 353 9.88 20.56 3.78
C ALA A 353 9.64 21.91 4.50
N GLY A 354 10.08 22.03 5.76
CA GLY A 354 10.04 23.28 6.52
C GLY A 354 10.87 24.40 5.89
N ALA A 355 12.10 24.09 5.45
CA ALA A 355 12.97 25.04 4.74
C ALA A 355 12.39 25.47 3.38
N GLY A 356 11.71 24.54 2.70
CA GLY A 356 10.97 24.78 1.47
C GLY A 356 9.69 25.59 1.64
N ARG A 357 9.29 25.91 2.89
CA ARG A 357 8.05 26.63 3.24
C ARG A 357 6.77 25.84 2.98
N LEU A 358 6.81 24.50 3.08
CA LEU A 358 5.59 23.70 3.10
C LEU A 358 4.81 23.91 4.40
N HIS A 359 5.51 23.85 5.54
CA HIS A 359 4.94 23.97 6.88
C HIS A 359 5.93 24.69 7.82
N GLY A 360 5.48 25.03 9.03
CA GLY A 360 6.36 25.50 10.10
C GLY A 360 7.40 24.44 10.52
N LEU A 361 8.53 24.86 11.09
CA LEU A 361 9.57 23.95 11.58
C LEU A 361 9.83 24.18 13.07
N GLU A 362 9.80 23.12 13.87
CA GLU A 362 10.24 23.13 15.26
C GLU A 362 11.39 22.13 15.46
N LEU A 363 12.47 22.58 16.10
CA LEU A 363 13.61 21.75 16.47
C LEU A 363 13.94 21.97 17.94
N GLN A 364 13.96 20.90 18.72
CA GLN A 364 14.44 20.90 20.10
C GLN A 364 15.74 20.11 20.19
N VAL A 365 16.78 20.70 20.77
CA VAL A 365 18.08 20.04 21.01
C VAL A 365 18.41 20.13 22.50
N HIS A 366 18.53 18.98 23.15
CA HIS A 366 18.88 18.87 24.57
C HIS A 366 20.42 18.92 24.77
N THR A 367 20.87 19.22 26.00
CA THR A 367 22.30 19.26 26.35
C THR A 367 23.03 17.92 26.17
N THR A 368 22.27 16.82 26.20
CA THR A 368 22.78 15.47 25.90
C THR A 368 22.91 15.21 24.40
N GLY A 369 22.52 16.14 23.51
CA GLY A 369 22.48 15.94 22.06
C GLY A 369 21.25 15.19 21.56
N VAL A 370 20.38 14.70 22.45
CA VAL A 370 19.06 14.18 22.05
C VAL A 370 18.24 15.31 21.44
N PHE A 371 17.55 15.03 20.34
CA PHE A 371 16.78 16.03 19.61
C PHE A 371 15.40 15.50 19.19
N SER A 372 14.51 16.44 18.87
CA SER A 372 13.26 16.19 18.15
C SER A 372 13.08 17.26 17.09
N ILE A 373 12.52 16.87 15.94
CA ILE A 373 12.25 17.77 14.81
C ILE A 373 10.86 17.46 14.27
N ASN A 374 9.96 18.45 14.25
CA ASN A 374 8.55 18.24 13.95
C ASN A 374 7.94 19.43 13.17
N GLN A 375 6.78 19.17 12.57
CA GLN A 375 5.81 20.20 12.19
C GLN A 375 5.02 20.61 13.44
N PRO A 376 4.90 21.91 13.78
CA PRO A 376 4.12 22.35 14.94
C PRO A 376 2.61 22.19 14.69
N ASP A 377 1.86 21.75 15.72
CA ASP A 377 0.41 21.52 15.67
C ASP A 377 -0.42 22.82 15.58
N ASP A 378 0.06 23.90 16.21
CA ASP A 378 -0.62 25.20 16.28
C ASP A 378 0.11 26.23 15.41
N GLU A 379 -0.44 26.50 14.22
CA GLU A 379 0.00 27.65 13.42
C GLU A 379 -0.69 28.92 13.94
N ASP A 380 0.09 29.85 14.51
CA ASP A 380 -0.35 31.23 14.68
C ASP A 380 -0.83 31.75 13.31
N PRO A 381 -2.07 32.27 13.17
CA PRO A 381 -2.57 32.80 11.90
C PRO A 381 -1.66 33.88 11.28
N ALA A 382 -0.83 34.56 12.09
CA ALA A 382 0.18 35.49 11.61
C ALA A 382 1.41 34.80 10.98
N ALA A 383 1.72 33.55 11.33
CA ALA A 383 2.79 32.74 10.75
C ALA A 383 2.44 32.18 9.36
N ALA A 384 1.15 31.95 9.08
CA ALA A 384 0.61 31.47 7.79
C ALA A 384 0.97 32.38 6.60
N ALA A 385 1.41 33.63 6.83
CA ALA A 385 1.90 34.52 5.77
C ALA A 385 3.30 34.14 5.22
N THR A 386 3.99 33.17 5.82
CA THR A 386 5.41 32.85 5.52
C THR A 386 5.65 31.49 4.88
N HIS A 387 4.64 30.62 4.84
CA HIS A 387 4.65 29.27 4.26
C HIS A 387 3.27 28.88 3.73
N HIS A 388 3.17 27.73 3.05
CA HIS A 388 1.90 27.23 2.54
C HIS A 388 1.00 26.64 3.64
N GLY A 389 1.58 26.18 4.75
CA GLY A 389 0.86 25.56 5.87
C GLY A 389 0.15 24.27 5.47
N LEU A 390 0.88 23.43 4.72
CA LEU A 390 0.42 22.11 4.34
C LEU A 390 0.29 21.23 5.58
N ASP A 391 -0.91 20.73 5.85
CA ASP A 391 -1.13 19.63 6.80
C ASP A 391 -0.81 18.30 6.09
N GLN A 392 0.45 17.89 6.16
CA GLN A 392 0.95 16.68 5.51
C GLN A 392 0.27 15.42 6.08
N ASP A 393 0.00 15.40 7.38
CA ASP A 393 -0.63 14.25 8.02
C ASP A 393 -2.10 14.11 7.60
N ALA A 394 -2.85 15.21 7.49
CA ALA A 394 -4.21 15.17 6.96
C ALA A 394 -4.24 14.71 5.50
N TRP A 395 -3.30 15.15 4.67
CA TRP A 395 -3.20 14.69 3.29
C TRP A 395 -2.90 13.18 3.19
N ILE A 396 -1.96 12.67 4.00
CA ILE A 396 -1.64 11.24 4.06
C ILE A 396 -2.85 10.43 4.58
N ARG A 397 -3.51 10.90 5.64
CA ARG A 397 -4.73 10.27 6.17
C ARG A 397 -5.83 10.18 5.11
N ALA A 398 -6.13 11.28 4.42
CA ALA A 398 -7.16 11.28 3.38
C ALA A 398 -6.87 10.27 2.25
N ARG A 399 -5.60 10.11 1.85
CA ARG A 399 -5.19 9.09 0.87
C ARG A 399 -5.37 7.68 1.39
N HIS A 400 -5.06 7.46 2.66
CA HIS A 400 -5.27 6.18 3.32
C HIS A 400 -6.77 5.85 3.42
N ASP A 401 -7.58 6.80 3.87
CA ASP A 401 -9.04 6.65 3.99
C ASP A 401 -9.70 6.37 2.64
N HIS A 402 -9.24 7.05 1.58
CA HIS A 402 -9.71 6.77 0.22
C HIS A 402 -9.33 5.36 -0.25
N TRP A 403 -8.10 4.90 0.02
CA TRP A 403 -7.70 3.53 -0.26
C TRP A 403 -8.53 2.50 0.53
N LEU A 404 -8.79 2.75 1.81
CA LEU A 404 -9.69 1.92 2.64
C LEU A 404 -11.10 1.87 2.04
N ALA A 405 -11.69 3.02 1.73
CA ALA A 405 -13.03 3.12 1.17
C ALA A 405 -13.15 2.37 -0.17
N ARG A 406 -12.17 2.52 -1.06
CA ARG A 406 -12.14 1.79 -2.34
C ARG A 406 -11.99 0.29 -2.15
N THR A 407 -11.16 -0.14 -1.21
CA THR A 407 -10.94 -1.56 -0.93
C THR A 407 -12.20 -2.23 -0.40
N ARG A 408 -12.96 -1.53 0.46
CA ARG A 408 -14.24 -1.99 1.02
C ARG A 408 -15.38 -2.12 -0.01
N GLN A 409 -15.25 -1.48 -1.18
CA GLN A 409 -16.24 -1.60 -2.25
C GLN A 409 -16.12 -2.94 -3.00
N ASN A 410 -14.99 -3.65 -2.89
CA ASN A 410 -14.84 -4.98 -3.46
C ASN A 410 -15.52 -6.01 -2.57
N THR A 411 -16.16 -7.04 -3.16
CA THR A 411 -16.65 -8.18 -2.38
C THR A 411 -15.67 -9.35 -2.44
N LEU A 412 -15.63 -10.19 -1.40
CA LEU A 412 -14.83 -11.43 -1.41
C LEU A 412 -15.20 -12.36 -2.57
N ALA A 413 -16.45 -12.30 -3.04
CA ALA A 413 -16.93 -13.09 -4.18
C ALA A 413 -16.37 -12.62 -5.53
N ASP A 414 -15.90 -11.38 -5.63
CA ASP A 414 -15.24 -10.86 -6.83
C ASP A 414 -13.78 -11.34 -6.94
N LEU A 415 -13.26 -12.01 -5.91
CA LEU A 415 -11.88 -12.45 -5.84
C LEU A 415 -11.74 -13.90 -6.32
N PRO A 416 -10.67 -14.24 -7.06
CA PRO A 416 -10.50 -15.56 -7.62
C PRO A 416 -10.40 -16.63 -6.52
N ALA A 417 -11.20 -17.69 -6.66
CA ALA A 417 -11.15 -18.86 -5.81
C ALA A 417 -9.87 -19.69 -6.08
N PRO A 418 -9.35 -20.42 -5.07
CA PRO A 418 -8.26 -21.36 -5.28
C PRO A 418 -8.61 -22.45 -6.29
N LEU A 419 -7.64 -22.81 -7.14
CA LEU A 419 -7.77 -23.96 -8.02
C LEU A 419 -7.90 -25.26 -7.21
N PRO A 420 -8.70 -26.24 -7.69
CA PRO A 420 -8.75 -27.57 -7.09
C PRO A 420 -7.35 -28.22 -7.13
N GLY A 421 -6.84 -28.68 -5.99
CA GLY A 421 -5.53 -29.35 -5.87
C GLY A 421 -4.46 -28.59 -5.08
N GLY A 422 -4.76 -27.40 -4.54
CA GLY A 422 -3.86 -26.64 -3.68
C GLY A 422 -2.92 -25.68 -4.44
N PRO A 423 -2.04 -24.96 -3.73
CA PRO A 423 -1.17 -23.96 -4.33
C PRO A 423 -0.20 -24.59 -5.33
N GLN A 424 -0.24 -24.13 -6.59
CA GLN A 424 0.78 -24.47 -7.58
C GLN A 424 2.10 -23.80 -7.19
N THR A 425 3.09 -24.60 -6.83
CA THR A 425 4.44 -24.12 -6.45
C THR A 425 5.36 -23.96 -7.67
N GLN A 426 4.94 -24.43 -8.84
CA GLN A 426 5.71 -24.34 -10.07
C GLN A 426 5.26 -23.13 -10.91
N ARG A 427 6.21 -22.26 -11.22
CA ARG A 427 6.01 -21.16 -12.17
C ARG A 427 5.80 -21.73 -13.58
N LEU A 428 4.73 -21.30 -14.24
CA LEU A 428 4.43 -21.68 -15.61
C LEU A 428 5.15 -20.73 -16.59
N PRO A 429 5.86 -21.25 -17.61
CA PRO A 429 6.46 -20.40 -18.63
C PRO A 429 5.40 -19.58 -19.38
N THR A 430 5.59 -18.25 -19.42
CA THR A 430 4.72 -17.33 -20.17
C THR A 430 5.44 -16.80 -21.41
N ALA A 431 4.75 -16.81 -22.56
CA ALA A 431 5.28 -16.25 -23.79
C ALA A 431 5.35 -14.70 -23.71
N PHE A 432 6.41 -14.11 -24.27
CA PHE A 432 6.53 -12.67 -24.34
C PHE A 432 5.39 -12.07 -25.19
N THR A 433 4.73 -11.04 -24.65
CA THR A 433 3.67 -10.31 -25.35
C THR A 433 4.11 -8.88 -25.61
N ALA A 434 4.44 -8.57 -26.87
CA ALA A 434 4.80 -7.22 -27.28
C ALA A 434 3.66 -6.21 -27.06
N LEU A 435 4.03 -4.98 -26.71
CA LEU A 435 3.11 -3.88 -26.48
C LEU A 435 2.35 -3.53 -27.76
N ARG A 436 1.02 -3.57 -27.68
CA ARG A 436 0.13 -3.21 -28.81
C ARG A 436 -0.08 -1.71 -28.89
N LEU A 437 0.90 -1.01 -29.45
CA LEU A 437 0.82 0.44 -29.65
C LEU A 437 0.03 0.76 -30.94
N PRO A 438 -1.09 1.51 -30.87
CA PRO A 438 -1.85 1.86 -32.06
C PRO A 438 -0.98 2.65 -33.05
N ARG A 439 -0.98 2.26 -34.33
CA ARG A 439 -0.19 2.96 -35.36
C ARG A 439 -0.56 4.43 -35.43
N GLY A 440 0.46 5.29 -35.46
CA GLY A 440 0.28 6.75 -35.48
C GLY A 440 -0.11 7.39 -34.14
N SER A 441 -0.27 6.60 -33.07
CA SER A 441 -0.45 7.15 -31.72
C SER A 441 0.80 7.89 -31.25
N SER A 442 0.61 8.77 -30.26
CA SER A 442 1.70 9.44 -29.57
C SER A 442 2.67 8.45 -28.90
N LEU A 443 2.17 7.35 -28.35
CA LEU A 443 2.99 6.28 -27.76
C LEU A 443 3.81 5.54 -28.81
N ALA A 444 3.23 5.18 -29.96
CA ALA A 444 3.98 4.54 -31.05
C ALA A 444 5.09 5.46 -31.59
N ARG A 445 4.85 6.78 -31.61
CA ARG A 445 5.89 7.76 -31.94
C ARG A 445 6.98 7.80 -30.87
N ALA A 446 6.63 7.83 -29.59
CA ALA A 446 7.61 7.85 -28.50
C ALA A 446 8.52 6.61 -28.56
N ASP A 447 7.95 5.42 -28.78
CA ASP A 447 8.69 4.16 -28.96
C ASP A 447 9.70 4.23 -30.11
N GLN A 448 9.28 4.76 -31.26
CA GLN A 448 10.14 4.92 -32.43
C GLN A 448 11.31 5.88 -32.15
N GLU A 449 11.04 7.01 -31.50
CA GLU A 449 12.07 8.02 -31.18
C GLU A 449 13.09 7.45 -30.18
N LEU A 450 12.65 6.63 -29.21
CA LEU A 450 13.54 5.91 -28.28
C LEU A 450 14.43 4.92 -29.01
N ARG A 451 13.88 4.08 -29.90
CA ARG A 451 14.69 3.11 -30.66
C ARG A 451 15.75 3.80 -31.51
N GLN A 452 15.40 4.91 -32.15
CA GLN A 452 16.32 5.64 -33.02
C GLN A 452 17.47 6.29 -32.26
N ALA A 453 17.21 6.79 -31.05
CA ALA A 453 18.18 7.60 -30.34
C ALA A 453 18.94 6.87 -29.23
N CYS A 454 18.26 5.97 -28.52
CA CYS A 454 18.82 5.22 -27.41
C CYS A 454 19.11 3.76 -27.78
N GLY A 455 18.67 3.30 -28.96
CA GLY A 455 18.87 1.92 -29.40
C GLY A 455 17.92 0.92 -28.78
N PHE A 456 16.88 1.35 -28.05
CA PHE A 456 15.87 0.49 -27.44
C PHE A 456 14.46 1.08 -27.47
N GLY A 457 13.43 0.23 -27.57
CA GLY A 457 12.02 0.61 -27.42
C GLY A 457 11.41 0.19 -26.08
N PHE A 458 10.11 0.39 -25.90
CA PHE A 458 9.38 -0.02 -24.72
C PHE A 458 9.38 -1.55 -24.53
N ASP A 459 9.28 -2.32 -25.61
CA ASP A 459 9.33 -3.78 -25.55
C ASP A 459 10.66 -4.30 -24.98
N ALA A 460 11.78 -3.61 -25.25
CA ALA A 460 13.08 -3.98 -24.71
C ALA A 460 13.17 -3.71 -23.19
N LEU A 461 12.58 -2.62 -22.70
CA LEU A 461 12.45 -2.37 -21.25
C LEU A 461 11.62 -3.45 -20.56
N VAL A 462 10.47 -3.80 -21.16
CA VAL A 462 9.60 -4.88 -20.65
C VAL A 462 10.33 -6.22 -20.65
N ALA A 463 11.06 -6.54 -21.72
CA ALA A 463 11.84 -7.77 -21.84
C ALA A 463 12.92 -7.85 -20.74
N VAL A 464 13.73 -6.81 -20.58
CA VAL A 464 14.81 -6.79 -19.56
C VAL A 464 14.25 -6.87 -18.15
N LEU A 465 13.24 -6.07 -17.80
CA LEU A 465 12.63 -6.10 -16.47
C LEU A 465 11.93 -7.44 -16.20
N GLY A 466 11.22 -8.00 -17.18
CA GLY A 466 10.56 -9.31 -17.06
C GLY A 466 11.55 -10.45 -16.87
N THR A 467 12.64 -10.47 -17.65
CA THR A 467 13.70 -11.47 -17.48
C THR A 467 14.43 -11.33 -16.15
N ALA A 468 14.70 -10.10 -15.70
CA ALA A 468 15.35 -9.86 -14.42
C ALA A 468 14.46 -10.23 -13.22
N LEU A 469 13.14 -10.00 -13.32
CA LEU A 469 12.14 -10.38 -12.32
C LEU A 469 12.13 -11.89 -12.06
N ASP A 470 12.24 -12.67 -13.13
CA ASP A 470 12.18 -14.13 -13.11
C ASP A 470 13.56 -14.79 -13.06
N TRP A 471 14.62 -14.00 -12.85
CA TRP A 471 15.98 -14.51 -12.79
C TRP A 471 16.14 -15.50 -11.61
N PRO A 472 16.78 -16.67 -11.82
CA PRO A 472 16.97 -17.65 -10.76
C PRO A 472 17.79 -17.07 -9.60
N THR A 473 17.27 -17.14 -8.37
CA THR A 473 17.94 -16.69 -7.15
C THR A 473 18.38 -17.85 -6.26
N GLY A 474 19.43 -17.63 -5.48
CA GLY A 474 19.86 -18.56 -4.43
C GLY A 474 18.95 -18.51 -3.18
N PRO A 475 19.31 -19.22 -2.09
CA PRO A 475 18.58 -19.19 -0.83
C PRO A 475 18.52 -17.80 -0.20
N GLU A 476 19.47 -16.91 -0.53
CA GLU A 476 19.48 -15.51 -0.09
C GLU A 476 18.42 -14.64 -0.79
N GLY A 477 17.77 -15.15 -1.83
CA GLY A 477 16.70 -14.44 -2.55
C GLY A 477 17.17 -13.36 -3.54
N TYR A 478 18.47 -13.19 -3.75
CA TYR A 478 19.05 -12.36 -4.81
C TYR A 478 19.92 -13.19 -5.76
N ALA A 479 20.36 -12.59 -6.87
CA ALA A 479 21.32 -13.20 -7.79
C ALA A 479 22.35 -12.19 -8.29
N VAL A 480 23.50 -12.69 -8.74
CA VAL A 480 24.54 -11.91 -9.43
C VAL A 480 24.68 -12.43 -10.85
N THR A 481 24.67 -11.54 -11.83
CA THR A 481 24.80 -11.84 -13.26
C THR A 481 25.61 -10.76 -13.97
N THR A 482 25.82 -10.89 -15.28
CA THR A 482 26.42 -9.85 -16.11
C THR A 482 25.37 -9.15 -17.00
N PRO A 483 25.61 -7.89 -17.42
CA PRO A 483 24.74 -7.20 -18.37
C PRO A 483 24.54 -7.99 -19.68
N ASP A 484 25.58 -8.66 -20.16
CA ASP A 484 25.54 -9.38 -21.44
C ASP A 484 24.75 -10.69 -21.33
N GLU A 485 24.81 -11.39 -20.20
CA GLU A 485 23.97 -12.57 -19.94
C GLU A 485 22.50 -12.20 -19.80
N LEU A 486 22.19 -11.13 -19.04
CA LEU A 486 20.82 -10.65 -18.92
C LEU A 486 20.24 -10.21 -20.27
N ALA A 487 21.02 -9.50 -21.09
CA ALA A 487 20.60 -9.08 -22.42
C ALA A 487 20.29 -10.26 -23.35
N ARG A 488 21.13 -11.30 -23.31
CA ARG A 488 20.98 -12.52 -24.12
C ARG A 488 19.73 -13.30 -23.75
N GLU A 489 19.49 -13.51 -22.46
CA GLU A 489 18.27 -14.19 -21.98
C GLU A 489 17.01 -13.37 -22.30
N ALA A 490 17.06 -12.05 -22.13
CA ALA A 490 15.95 -11.16 -22.50
C ALA A 490 15.65 -11.21 -24.00
N ALA A 491 16.69 -11.24 -24.85
CA ALA A 491 16.54 -11.38 -26.29
C ALA A 491 15.99 -12.77 -26.68
N ALA A 492 16.44 -13.83 -26.00
CA ALA A 492 15.96 -15.19 -26.24
C ALA A 492 14.47 -15.33 -25.92
N TRP A 493 14.02 -14.77 -24.78
CA TRP A 493 12.62 -14.82 -24.37
C TRP A 493 11.69 -13.92 -25.20
N SER A 494 12.14 -12.70 -25.51
CA SER A 494 11.31 -11.71 -26.23
C SER A 494 11.39 -11.79 -27.76
N HIS A 495 12.38 -12.50 -28.29
CA HIS A 495 12.76 -12.51 -29.70
C HIS A 495 13.15 -11.13 -30.27
N LEU A 496 13.50 -10.17 -29.41
CA LEU A 496 14.07 -8.89 -29.81
C LEU A 496 15.58 -9.04 -30.14
N PRO A 497 16.18 -8.11 -30.91
CA PRO A 497 17.62 -8.09 -31.13
C PRO A 497 18.39 -7.93 -29.80
N GLU A 498 19.45 -8.71 -29.59
CA GLU A 498 20.29 -8.63 -28.38
C GLU A 498 20.91 -7.24 -28.18
N ALA A 499 21.23 -6.53 -29.26
CA ALA A 499 21.69 -5.14 -29.18
C ALA A 499 20.62 -4.19 -28.58
N GLU A 500 19.33 -4.47 -28.84
CA GLU A 500 18.21 -3.67 -28.34
C GLU A 500 17.99 -3.92 -26.84
N THR A 501 18.00 -5.19 -26.40
CA THR A 501 17.89 -5.54 -24.98
C THR A 501 19.12 -5.10 -24.19
N ARG A 502 20.33 -5.18 -24.76
CA ARG A 502 21.55 -4.69 -24.12
C ARG A 502 21.54 -3.19 -23.90
N ALA A 503 21.04 -2.41 -24.88
CA ALA A 503 20.92 -0.96 -24.78
C ALA A 503 19.89 -0.53 -23.71
N ALA A 504 18.88 -1.36 -23.44
CA ALA A 504 17.88 -1.11 -22.40
C ALA A 504 18.40 -1.33 -20.96
N ILE A 505 19.52 -2.04 -20.75
CA ILE A 505 20.05 -2.32 -19.41
C ILE A 505 20.68 -1.09 -18.76
N ASP A 506 21.47 -0.33 -19.50
CA ASP A 506 22.20 0.84 -18.97
C ASP A 506 21.26 1.88 -18.30
N PRO A 507 20.14 2.32 -18.91
CA PRO A 507 19.23 3.24 -18.23
C PRO A 507 18.55 2.60 -17.02
N LEU A 508 18.43 1.27 -16.94
CA LEU A 508 17.88 0.56 -15.79
C LEU A 508 18.90 0.31 -14.68
N THR A 509 20.16 0.73 -14.83
CA THR A 509 21.24 0.40 -13.91
C THR A 509 21.52 1.52 -12.91
N LEU A 510 21.54 1.17 -11.62
CA LEU A 510 22.02 2.02 -10.53
C LEU A 510 23.47 1.63 -10.23
N ASP A 511 24.39 2.57 -10.39
CA ASP A 511 25.82 2.39 -10.12
C ASP A 511 26.31 3.46 -9.13
N SER A 512 27.59 3.40 -8.74
CA SER A 512 28.15 4.38 -7.81
C SER A 512 28.11 5.81 -8.35
N GLY A 513 28.21 6.00 -9.68
CA GLY A 513 28.27 7.32 -10.31
C GLY A 513 26.92 8.03 -10.36
N ASN A 514 25.82 7.30 -10.59
CA ASN A 514 24.47 7.87 -10.55
C ASN A 514 23.80 7.76 -9.17
N ALA A 515 24.31 6.90 -8.27
CA ALA A 515 23.93 6.90 -6.86
C ALA A 515 24.54 8.10 -6.11
N SER A 516 25.76 8.53 -6.47
CA SER A 516 26.36 9.78 -5.98
C SER A 516 25.65 10.98 -6.61
N ASP A 517 24.67 11.54 -5.90
CA ASP A 517 24.03 12.81 -6.27
C ASP A 517 24.69 13.95 -5.47
N ASP A 518 25.13 15.01 -6.16
CA ASP A 518 25.80 16.18 -5.58
C ASP A 518 24.84 17.13 -4.84
N ARG A 519 23.52 16.90 -4.92
CA ARG A 519 22.52 17.68 -4.19
C ARG A 519 22.60 17.42 -2.69
N GLU A 520 22.45 18.49 -1.92
CA GLU A 520 22.25 18.42 -0.47
C GLU A 520 20.99 17.61 -0.13
N HIS A 521 21.06 16.81 0.93
CA HIS A 521 19.95 16.00 1.43
C HIS A 521 19.26 15.17 0.34
N ARG A 522 20.06 14.62 -0.58
CA ARG A 522 19.61 13.88 -1.78
C ARG A 522 18.57 12.81 -1.52
N TYR A 523 18.54 12.21 -0.32
CA TYR A 523 17.55 11.20 0.05
C TYR A 523 16.12 11.73 0.18
N THR A 524 15.95 13.05 0.31
CA THR A 524 14.65 13.71 0.27
C THR A 524 14.16 13.94 -1.17
N GLU A 525 15.04 13.77 -2.16
CA GLU A 525 14.72 13.87 -3.58
C GLU A 525 14.31 12.51 -4.14
N VAL A 526 13.05 12.37 -4.50
CA VAL A 526 12.52 11.13 -5.07
C VAL A 526 12.51 11.23 -6.58
N GLU A 527 11.99 12.31 -7.16
CA GLU A 527 11.73 12.41 -8.60
C GLU A 527 12.92 12.90 -9.43
N ARG A 528 13.95 13.50 -8.81
CA ARG A 528 15.06 14.17 -9.51
C ARG A 528 16.37 13.38 -9.55
N ARG A 529 16.42 12.20 -8.93
CA ARG A 529 17.61 11.35 -8.85
C ARG A 529 17.36 9.94 -9.33
N ALA A 530 18.43 9.25 -9.70
CA ALA A 530 18.40 7.80 -9.87
C ALA A 530 18.09 7.13 -8.52
N ARG A 531 17.30 6.08 -8.54
CA ARG A 531 16.89 5.33 -7.34
C ARG A 531 16.57 3.90 -7.71
N LEU A 532 16.53 3.01 -6.73
CA LEU A 532 16.28 1.58 -6.95
C LEU A 532 14.95 1.29 -7.68
N THR A 533 13.90 2.09 -7.48
CA THR A 533 12.62 1.89 -8.17
C THR A 533 12.55 2.48 -9.58
N THR A 534 13.59 3.18 -10.04
CA THR A 534 13.72 3.64 -11.44
C THR A 534 14.89 3.02 -12.17
N HIS A 535 15.93 2.61 -11.42
CA HIS A 535 17.13 1.93 -11.88
C HIS A 535 17.29 0.65 -11.03
N PRO A 536 16.48 -0.39 -11.28
CA PRO A 536 16.40 -1.56 -10.40
C PRO A 536 17.54 -2.56 -10.54
N LEU A 537 18.40 -2.41 -11.56
CA LEU A 537 19.57 -3.27 -11.74
C LEU A 537 20.75 -2.65 -11.00
N VAL A 538 21.28 -3.29 -9.95
CA VAL A 538 22.31 -2.68 -9.11
C VAL A 538 23.70 -3.12 -9.55
N SER A 539 24.57 -2.19 -9.94
CA SER A 539 25.98 -2.48 -10.23
C SER A 539 26.86 -2.14 -9.03
N ALA A 540 26.94 -3.08 -8.07
CA ALA A 540 27.80 -2.94 -6.90
C ALA A 540 29.29 -3.23 -7.20
N ARG A 541 29.55 -4.05 -8.22
CA ARG A 541 30.91 -4.41 -8.68
C ARG A 541 31.00 -4.25 -10.19
N ARG A 542 32.18 -3.87 -10.67
CA ARG A 542 32.40 -3.58 -12.10
C ARG A 542 32.13 -4.82 -12.96
N GLY A 543 31.16 -4.70 -13.86
CA GLY A 543 30.79 -5.76 -14.80
C GLY A 543 29.77 -6.77 -14.24
N GLU A 544 29.33 -6.58 -13.00
CA GLU A 544 28.31 -7.40 -12.35
C GLU A 544 27.04 -6.58 -12.11
N LEU A 545 25.90 -7.27 -12.19
CA LEU A 545 24.58 -6.80 -11.84
C LEU A 545 24.04 -7.67 -10.71
N LEU A 546 23.66 -7.02 -9.62
CA LEU A 546 22.90 -7.59 -8.53
C LEU A 546 21.41 -7.48 -8.87
N ILE A 547 20.77 -8.63 -9.00
CA ILE A 547 19.35 -8.79 -9.33
C ILE A 547 18.59 -8.99 -8.03
N ILE A 548 17.68 -8.06 -7.75
CA ILE A 548 16.83 -8.03 -6.56
C ILE A 548 15.37 -8.13 -7.01
N PRO A 549 14.80 -9.35 -7.17
CA PRO A 549 13.54 -9.54 -7.87
C PRO A 549 12.36 -8.71 -7.35
N TRP A 550 12.23 -8.55 -6.03
CA TRP A 550 11.14 -7.75 -5.46
C TRP A 550 11.33 -6.24 -5.64
N VAL A 551 12.57 -5.76 -5.79
CA VAL A 551 12.80 -4.36 -6.21
C VAL A 551 12.44 -4.18 -7.68
N ILE A 552 12.75 -5.16 -8.53
CA ILE A 552 12.40 -5.15 -9.96
C ILE A 552 10.88 -5.19 -10.14
N HIS A 553 10.16 -5.98 -9.33
CA HIS A 553 8.71 -6.00 -9.30
C HIS A 553 8.12 -4.61 -9.05
N ILE A 554 8.58 -3.94 -7.99
CA ILE A 554 8.12 -2.59 -7.64
C ILE A 554 8.54 -1.57 -8.70
N ALA A 555 9.71 -1.75 -9.33
CA ALA A 555 10.10 -0.92 -10.44
C ALA A 555 9.12 -1.08 -11.62
N GLN A 556 8.72 -2.30 -11.99
CA GLN A 556 7.70 -2.52 -13.03
C GLN A 556 6.40 -1.75 -12.73
N GLU A 557 5.92 -1.73 -11.49
CA GLU A 557 4.76 -0.93 -11.09
C GLU A 557 4.99 0.58 -11.27
N VAL A 558 6.19 1.08 -10.92
CA VAL A 558 6.56 2.49 -11.12
C VAL A 558 6.64 2.83 -12.62
N TYR A 559 7.19 1.94 -13.45
CA TYR A 559 7.24 2.12 -14.90
C TYR A 559 5.85 2.10 -15.51
N GLU A 560 4.98 1.17 -15.09
CA GLU A 560 3.60 1.09 -15.54
C GLU A 560 2.84 2.36 -15.18
N SER A 561 2.89 2.80 -13.91
CA SER A 561 2.24 4.04 -13.48
C SER A 561 2.77 5.25 -14.24
N ALA A 562 4.09 5.36 -14.46
CA ALA A 562 4.67 6.42 -15.26
C ALA A 562 4.19 6.39 -16.72
N PHE A 563 4.11 5.20 -17.32
CA PHE A 563 3.63 5.02 -18.69
C PHE A 563 2.15 5.42 -18.82
N GLN A 564 1.31 5.02 -17.86
CA GLN A 564 -0.09 5.42 -17.76
C GLN A 564 -0.26 6.94 -17.58
N ASP A 565 0.72 7.63 -16.99
CA ASP A 565 0.78 9.10 -16.88
C ASP A 565 1.34 9.81 -18.14
N GLY A 566 1.69 9.03 -19.18
CA GLY A 566 2.33 9.55 -20.39
C GLY A 566 3.74 10.07 -20.15
N ARG A 567 4.56 9.33 -19.39
CA ARG A 567 6.00 9.61 -19.17
C ARG A 567 6.78 8.31 -18.99
N LEU A 568 8.10 8.43 -18.89
CA LEU A 568 8.95 7.38 -18.29
C LEU A 568 9.47 7.88 -16.93
N PRO A 569 9.91 6.98 -16.03
CA PRO A 569 10.53 7.39 -14.78
C PRO A 569 11.84 8.18 -14.98
N HIS A 570 12.57 7.94 -16.08
CA HIS A 570 13.74 8.72 -16.46
C HIS A 570 13.36 10.13 -16.94
N ARG A 571 14.11 11.14 -16.49
CA ARG A 571 13.88 12.54 -16.86
C ARG A 571 14.67 13.00 -18.08
N ASP A 572 15.81 12.37 -18.36
CA ASP A 572 16.72 12.76 -19.44
C ASP A 572 16.34 12.14 -20.78
N LEU A 573 15.03 12.15 -21.08
CA LEU A 573 14.53 11.77 -22.40
C LEU A 573 14.84 12.87 -23.40
N LEU A 574 15.18 12.47 -24.61
CA LEU A 574 15.33 13.40 -25.72
C LEU A 574 13.99 14.09 -26.02
N LEU A 575 14.11 15.35 -26.47
CA LEU A 575 12.98 16.24 -26.71
C LEU A 575 11.87 15.60 -27.58
N PRO A 576 12.16 14.89 -28.70
CA PRO A 576 11.12 14.29 -29.53
C PRO A 576 10.30 13.20 -28.81
N ALA A 577 10.94 12.32 -28.04
CA ALA A 577 10.27 11.29 -27.25
C ALA A 577 9.44 11.93 -26.12
N ARG A 578 9.98 12.96 -25.47
CA ARG A 578 9.28 13.73 -24.43
C ARG A 578 8.04 14.42 -24.96
N ASP A 579 8.12 15.06 -26.12
CA ASP A 579 6.98 15.75 -26.74
C ASP A 579 5.89 14.77 -27.19
N ALA A 580 6.28 13.57 -27.66
CA ALA A 580 5.33 12.51 -27.97
C ALA A 580 4.61 12.02 -26.71
N LEU A 581 5.34 11.76 -25.63
CA LEU A 581 4.77 11.40 -24.32
C LEU A 581 3.84 12.48 -23.76
N ALA A 582 4.24 13.76 -23.86
CA ALA A 582 3.40 14.89 -23.44
C ALA A 582 2.06 14.98 -24.21
N LYS A 583 2.04 14.62 -25.50
CA LYS A 583 0.78 14.51 -26.27
C LYS A 583 -0.10 13.37 -25.81
N HIS A 584 0.48 12.25 -25.35
CA HIS A 584 -0.30 11.19 -24.74
C HIS A 584 -0.95 11.66 -23.44
N ARG A 585 -0.20 12.35 -22.59
CA ARG A 585 -0.72 12.98 -21.37
C ARG A 585 -1.89 13.92 -21.64
N GLN A 586 -1.77 14.77 -22.67
CA GLN A 586 -2.85 15.68 -23.05
C GLN A 586 -4.15 14.92 -23.39
N ALA A 587 -4.06 13.74 -24.00
CA ALA A 587 -5.23 12.91 -24.28
C ALA A 587 -5.86 12.33 -22.99
N ILE A 588 -5.05 12.03 -21.97
CA ILE A 588 -5.52 11.59 -20.64
C ILE A 588 -6.24 12.72 -19.91
N GLU A 589 -5.69 13.94 -19.98
CA GLU A 589 -6.33 15.15 -19.43
C GLU A 589 -7.71 15.39 -20.07
N GLN A 590 -7.81 15.29 -21.40
CA GLN A 590 -9.09 15.37 -22.11
C GLN A 590 -10.06 14.24 -21.75
N GLN A 591 -9.56 13.06 -21.37
CA GLN A 591 -10.41 11.97 -20.92
C GLN A 591 -11.01 12.28 -19.55
N LEU A 592 -10.24 12.85 -18.62
CA LEU A 592 -10.76 13.30 -17.31
C LEU A 592 -11.93 14.29 -17.48
N GLU A 593 -11.81 15.27 -18.38
CA GLU A 593 -12.90 16.23 -18.65
C GLU A 593 -14.19 15.52 -19.13
N LYS A 594 -14.05 14.50 -19.99
CA LYS A 594 -15.19 13.69 -20.44
C LYS A 594 -15.79 12.86 -19.32
N ASP A 595 -14.96 12.29 -18.46
CA ASP A 595 -15.41 11.46 -17.33
C ASP A 595 -16.23 12.32 -16.33
N ILE A 596 -15.78 13.54 -16.04
CA ILE A 596 -16.52 14.51 -15.21
C ILE A 596 -17.86 14.87 -15.86
N ALA A 597 -17.89 15.17 -17.17
CA ALA A 597 -19.13 15.46 -17.88
C ALA A 597 -20.12 14.27 -17.87
N ALA A 598 -19.60 13.04 -17.93
CA ALA A 598 -20.41 11.83 -17.84
C ALA A 598 -21.09 11.67 -16.47
N VAL A 599 -20.42 12.07 -15.37
CA VAL A 599 -21.03 12.11 -14.03
C VAL A 599 -22.21 13.09 -13.99
N ALA A 600 -22.02 14.32 -14.47
CA ALA A 600 -23.10 15.32 -14.52
C ALA A 600 -24.29 14.83 -15.36
N HIS A 601 -24.01 14.20 -16.52
CA HIS A 601 -25.04 13.60 -17.36
C HIS A 601 -25.82 12.49 -16.64
N ARG A 602 -25.13 11.59 -15.94
CA ARG A 602 -25.74 10.48 -15.18
C ARG A 602 -26.66 10.98 -14.07
N LEU A 603 -26.30 12.10 -13.43
CA LEU A 603 -27.13 12.77 -12.42
C LEU A 603 -28.31 13.56 -13.02
N GLY A 604 -28.41 13.66 -14.35
CA GLY A 604 -29.46 14.43 -15.02
C GLY A 604 -29.30 15.95 -14.87
N LEU A 605 -28.12 16.43 -14.51
CA LEU A 605 -27.85 17.85 -14.33
C LEU A 605 -27.58 18.54 -15.68
N PRO A 606 -28.24 19.65 -16.02
CA PRO A 606 -27.91 20.45 -17.20
C PRO A 606 -26.47 21.00 -17.11
N TYR A 607 -25.68 20.85 -18.17
CA TYR A 607 -24.28 21.30 -18.17
C TYR A 607 -23.79 21.78 -19.54
N VAL A 608 -22.69 22.54 -19.54
CA VAL A 608 -21.87 22.86 -20.71
C VAL A 608 -20.42 22.46 -20.44
N ALA A 609 -19.89 21.53 -21.23
CA ALA A 609 -18.46 21.22 -21.22
C ALA A 609 -17.70 22.20 -22.13
N ASN A 610 -16.42 22.45 -21.83
CA ASN A 610 -15.54 23.27 -22.66
C ASN A 610 -16.13 24.66 -22.93
N PHE A 611 -16.55 25.36 -21.87
CA PHE A 611 -17.22 26.66 -21.99
C PHE A 611 -16.20 27.77 -22.24
N LYS A 612 -16.05 28.16 -23.52
CA LYS A 612 -15.01 29.08 -23.99
C LYS A 612 -15.45 30.53 -23.86
N GLU A 613 -14.47 31.45 -23.90
CA GLU A 613 -14.74 32.90 -23.86
C GLU A 613 -15.72 33.37 -24.96
N LYS A 614 -15.69 32.75 -26.14
CA LYS A 614 -16.62 33.07 -27.24
C LYS A 614 -18.07 32.70 -26.90
N ASP A 615 -18.25 31.64 -26.11
CA ASP A 615 -19.54 31.12 -25.70
C ASP A 615 -20.07 31.93 -24.50
N ALA A 616 -19.18 32.30 -23.57
CA ALA A 616 -19.45 33.27 -22.52
C ALA A 616 -19.94 34.62 -23.08
N LYS A 617 -19.24 35.19 -24.07
CA LYS A 617 -19.67 36.43 -24.76
C LYS A 617 -21.03 36.29 -25.42
N ARG A 618 -21.32 35.13 -26.03
CA ARG A 618 -22.63 34.86 -26.66
C ARG A 618 -23.75 34.77 -25.63
N ALA A 619 -23.45 34.27 -24.44
CA ALA A 619 -24.37 34.25 -23.31
C ALA A 619 -24.54 35.63 -22.63
N GLY A 620 -23.76 36.66 -23.02
CA GLY A 620 -23.81 37.98 -22.40
C GLY A 620 -22.99 38.10 -21.11
N LEU A 621 -22.02 37.19 -20.91
CA LEU A 621 -21.08 37.22 -19.79
C LEU A 621 -19.81 38.02 -20.15
N PRO A 622 -19.15 38.64 -19.17
CA PRO A 622 -17.81 39.21 -19.36
C PRO A 622 -16.80 38.10 -19.69
N THR A 623 -15.58 38.49 -20.07
CA THR A 623 -14.53 37.48 -20.30
C THR A 623 -14.23 36.73 -19.01
N THR A 624 -14.22 35.40 -19.11
CA THR A 624 -13.85 34.46 -18.04
C THR A 624 -12.34 34.37 -17.84
N GLY A 625 -11.54 34.97 -18.73
CA GLY A 625 -10.07 34.92 -18.69
C GLY A 625 -9.49 33.55 -19.03
N GLY A 626 -10.27 32.71 -19.72
CA GLY A 626 -9.95 31.33 -20.08
C GLY A 626 -11.20 30.48 -20.30
N GLU A 627 -11.00 29.23 -20.71
CA GLU A 627 -12.06 28.20 -20.83
C GLU A 627 -12.43 27.63 -19.45
N ILE A 628 -13.72 27.39 -19.19
CA ILE A 628 -14.21 26.62 -18.03
C ILE A 628 -14.40 25.17 -18.48
N ASP A 629 -13.77 24.22 -17.81
CA ASP A 629 -13.76 22.81 -18.23
C ASP A 629 -15.19 22.23 -18.20
N LEU A 630 -15.94 22.50 -17.12
CA LEU A 630 -17.36 22.14 -17.03
C LEU A 630 -18.15 23.16 -16.18
N LEU A 631 -19.27 23.64 -16.71
CA LEU A 631 -20.26 24.47 -16.01
C LEU A 631 -21.54 23.65 -15.84
N ILE A 632 -21.99 23.43 -14.59
CA ILE A 632 -23.17 22.61 -14.28
C ILE A 632 -24.21 23.48 -13.58
N ALA A 633 -25.47 23.37 -13.97
CA ALA A 633 -26.59 23.95 -13.25
C ALA A 633 -27.35 22.85 -12.49
N ASP A 634 -27.58 23.06 -11.20
CA ASP A 634 -28.51 22.27 -10.39
C ASP A 634 -29.72 23.13 -10.02
N PRO A 635 -30.82 23.01 -10.78
CA PRO A 635 -32.05 23.75 -10.51
C PRO A 635 -32.70 23.42 -9.16
N THR A 636 -32.43 22.24 -8.60
CA THR A 636 -33.07 21.77 -7.35
C THR A 636 -32.52 22.53 -6.16
N THR A 637 -31.20 22.73 -6.11
CA THR A 637 -30.50 23.42 -5.02
C THR A 637 -30.10 24.86 -5.36
N ALA A 638 -30.49 25.32 -6.57
CA ALA A 638 -30.13 26.59 -7.17
C ALA A 638 -28.62 26.84 -7.18
N ARG A 639 -27.82 25.83 -7.59
CA ARG A 639 -26.35 25.92 -7.68
C ARG A 639 -25.86 25.98 -9.11
N LEU A 640 -24.82 26.79 -9.34
CA LEU A 640 -24.00 26.78 -10.53
C LEU A 640 -22.59 26.34 -10.17
N TRP A 641 -22.24 25.13 -10.56
CA TRP A 641 -20.91 24.58 -10.33
C TRP A 641 -19.95 25.04 -11.43
N ILE A 642 -18.85 25.65 -11.02
CA ILE A 642 -17.70 25.91 -11.90
C ILE A 642 -16.66 24.85 -11.59
N VAL A 643 -16.57 23.86 -12.48
CA VAL A 643 -15.70 22.70 -12.30
C VAL A 643 -14.46 22.84 -13.17
N GLU A 644 -13.29 22.75 -12.53
CA GLU A 644 -12.00 22.64 -13.20
C GLU A 644 -11.41 21.25 -13.05
N ALA A 645 -11.12 20.60 -14.18
CA ALA A 645 -10.45 19.32 -14.23
C ALA A 645 -8.93 19.54 -14.18
N LYS A 646 -8.22 18.89 -13.28
CA LYS A 646 -6.76 18.92 -13.24
C LYS A 646 -6.20 17.52 -13.03
N HIS A 647 -5.22 17.15 -13.84
CA HIS A 647 -4.47 15.92 -13.68
C HIS A 647 -3.01 16.25 -13.41
N PRO A 648 -2.67 16.68 -12.18
CA PRO A 648 -1.30 17.01 -11.84
C PRO A 648 -0.41 15.77 -11.79
N HIS A 649 0.91 15.98 -11.90
CA HIS A 649 1.85 14.92 -11.59
C HIS A 649 1.87 14.76 -10.06
N PRO A 650 1.75 13.53 -9.52
CA PRO A 650 1.88 13.32 -8.09
C PRO A 650 3.31 13.68 -7.66
N GLY A 651 3.42 14.69 -6.80
CA GLY A 651 4.67 15.01 -6.10
C GLY A 651 4.76 14.20 -4.81
N HIS A 652 5.92 13.59 -4.57
CA HIS A 652 6.23 12.81 -3.37
C HIS A 652 7.33 13.49 -2.55
N ALA A 653 8.35 14.05 -3.21
CA ALA A 653 9.40 14.80 -2.51
C ALA A 653 8.92 16.20 -2.09
N PRO A 654 9.43 16.76 -0.99
CA PRO A 654 9.08 18.12 -0.53
C PRO A 654 9.18 19.19 -1.62
N HIS A 655 10.23 19.17 -2.44
CA HIS A 655 10.37 20.12 -3.55
C HIS A 655 9.28 19.97 -4.61
N ALA A 656 8.93 18.74 -4.99
CA ALA A 656 7.91 18.48 -6.00
C ALA A 656 6.51 18.91 -5.49
N VAL A 657 6.22 18.65 -4.22
CA VAL A 657 4.98 19.12 -3.55
C VAL A 657 4.94 20.65 -3.50
N ASN A 658 6.03 21.31 -3.13
CA ASN A 658 6.12 22.78 -3.18
C ASN A 658 5.85 23.34 -4.57
N GLN A 659 6.57 22.86 -5.59
CA GLN A 659 6.40 23.33 -6.96
C GLN A 659 4.96 23.14 -7.46
N HIS A 660 4.32 22.05 -7.03
CA HIS A 660 2.92 21.77 -7.33
C HIS A 660 1.98 22.78 -6.65
N ILE A 661 2.12 23.00 -5.34
CA ILE A 661 1.31 23.97 -4.59
C ILE A 661 1.52 25.39 -5.11
N ASP A 662 2.76 25.79 -5.42
CA ASP A 662 3.09 27.08 -6.03
C ASP A 662 2.33 27.29 -7.35
N ARG A 663 2.19 26.25 -8.18
CA ARG A 663 1.44 26.35 -9.44
C ARG A 663 -0.05 26.64 -9.22
N PHE A 664 -0.63 26.19 -8.11
CA PHE A 664 -2.01 26.50 -7.76
C PHE A 664 -2.15 27.89 -7.13
N THR A 665 -1.21 28.22 -6.23
CA THR A 665 -1.31 29.38 -5.33
C THR A 665 -0.60 30.63 -5.84
N ASP A 666 0.16 30.56 -6.94
CA ASP A 666 0.90 31.70 -7.50
C ASP A 666 -0.03 32.93 -7.62
N PRO A 667 0.32 34.05 -6.96
CA PRO A 667 -0.59 35.17 -6.86
C PRO A 667 -0.77 35.89 -8.19
N LYS A 668 0.09 35.70 -9.20
CA LYS A 668 0.00 36.33 -10.52
C LYS A 668 -0.74 35.46 -11.53
N ASP A 669 -0.40 34.18 -11.62
CA ASP A 669 -0.93 33.27 -12.66
C ASP A 669 -1.34 31.87 -12.17
N GLY A 670 -1.45 31.70 -10.84
CA GLY A 670 -1.85 30.43 -10.23
C GLY A 670 -3.26 30.00 -10.63
N TYR A 671 -3.52 28.68 -10.57
CA TYR A 671 -4.83 28.11 -10.90
C TYR A 671 -5.96 28.69 -10.05
N LEU A 672 -5.75 28.93 -8.77
CA LEU A 672 -6.78 29.51 -7.90
C LEU A 672 -7.19 30.92 -8.35
N ARG A 673 -6.23 31.74 -8.80
CA ARG A 673 -6.52 33.07 -9.36
C ARG A 673 -7.26 32.99 -10.69
N LYS A 674 -6.99 31.96 -11.51
CA LYS A 674 -7.74 31.70 -12.75
C LYS A 674 -9.19 31.30 -12.42
N VAL A 675 -9.41 30.45 -11.42
CA VAL A 675 -10.75 30.09 -10.94
C VAL A 675 -11.49 31.30 -10.40
N GLN A 676 -10.86 32.16 -9.61
CA GLN A 676 -11.50 33.37 -9.10
C GLN A 676 -11.99 34.29 -10.23
N ARG A 677 -11.20 34.48 -11.29
CA ARG A 677 -11.65 35.26 -12.47
C ARG A 677 -12.89 34.66 -13.14
N LYS A 678 -12.97 33.33 -13.20
CA LYS A 678 -14.15 32.62 -13.74
C LYS A 678 -15.35 32.81 -12.82
N LEU A 679 -15.16 32.71 -11.50
CA LEU A 679 -16.20 32.98 -10.50
C LEU A 679 -16.76 34.40 -10.61
N ASP A 680 -15.90 35.41 -10.70
CA ASP A 680 -16.32 36.81 -10.83
C ASP A 680 -17.11 37.03 -12.12
N ALA A 681 -16.68 36.39 -13.22
CA ALA A 681 -17.36 36.49 -14.51
C ALA A 681 -18.77 35.87 -14.49
N ILE A 682 -18.92 34.67 -13.94
CA ILE A 682 -20.23 34.02 -13.78
C ILE A 682 -21.09 34.78 -12.74
N GLY A 683 -20.49 35.26 -11.66
CA GLY A 683 -21.12 36.03 -10.58
C GLY A 683 -21.74 37.33 -11.03
N SER A 684 -21.21 37.94 -12.09
CA SER A 684 -21.77 39.16 -12.66
C SER A 684 -23.15 38.96 -13.30
N ASN A 685 -23.47 37.75 -13.78
CA ASN A 685 -24.77 37.41 -14.35
C ASN A 685 -25.05 35.88 -14.27
N PRO A 686 -25.40 35.36 -13.08
CA PRO A 686 -25.62 33.93 -12.87
C PRO A 686 -26.76 33.36 -13.73
N GLN A 687 -27.80 34.16 -14.01
CA GLN A 687 -28.94 33.72 -14.84
C GLN A 687 -28.53 33.44 -16.28
N ALA A 688 -27.64 34.26 -16.86
CA ALA A 688 -27.10 34.02 -18.19
C ALA A 688 -26.28 32.73 -18.26
N ALA A 689 -25.50 32.44 -17.22
CA ALA A 689 -24.72 31.21 -17.11
C ALA A 689 -25.64 29.97 -16.97
N ALA A 690 -26.68 30.04 -16.12
CA ALA A 690 -27.68 28.98 -15.99
C ALA A 690 -28.41 28.70 -17.31
N ARG A 691 -28.78 29.76 -18.05
CA ARG A 691 -29.40 29.64 -19.37
C ARG A 691 -28.47 28.99 -20.39
N ALA A 692 -27.17 29.29 -20.34
CA ALA A 692 -26.18 28.64 -21.19
C ALA A 692 -26.13 27.12 -20.96
N CYS A 693 -26.37 26.67 -19.71
CA CYS A 693 -26.53 25.26 -19.36
C CYS A 693 -27.90 24.66 -19.72
N GLY A 694 -28.86 25.48 -20.16
CA GLY A 694 -30.23 25.04 -20.42
C GLY A 694 -31.12 24.95 -19.18
N ALA A 695 -30.76 25.61 -18.08
CA ALA A 695 -31.55 25.66 -16.85
C ALA A 695 -32.53 26.86 -16.82
N PRO A 696 -33.59 26.82 -15.98
CA PRO A 696 -34.57 27.90 -15.85
C PRO A 696 -33.98 29.24 -15.38
N GLU A 697 -34.58 30.37 -15.78
CA GLU A 697 -34.05 31.72 -15.52
C GLU A 697 -34.41 32.28 -14.12
N ASP A 698 -35.45 31.76 -13.48
CA ASP A 698 -36.11 32.39 -12.33
C ASP A 698 -35.46 32.09 -10.96
N GLY A 699 -34.21 31.58 -10.96
CA GLY A 699 -33.48 31.15 -9.77
C GLY A 699 -32.51 32.21 -9.21
N THR A 700 -32.37 32.27 -7.88
CA THR A 700 -31.22 32.92 -7.23
C THR A 700 -30.08 31.91 -7.18
N TRP A 701 -29.24 31.91 -8.21
CA TRP A 701 -28.17 30.93 -8.36
C TRP A 701 -26.98 31.24 -7.43
N ARG A 702 -26.57 30.23 -6.65
CA ARG A 702 -25.32 30.24 -5.87
C ARG A 702 -24.21 29.63 -6.70
N ILE A 703 -23.05 30.28 -6.73
CA ILE A 703 -21.92 29.81 -7.53
C ILE A 703 -20.97 29.03 -6.63
N VAL A 704 -20.64 27.81 -7.03
CA VAL A 704 -19.83 26.88 -6.25
C VAL A 704 -18.61 26.47 -7.07
N PRO A 705 -17.39 26.92 -6.71
CA PRO A 705 -16.16 26.45 -7.36
C PRO A 705 -15.79 25.05 -6.90
N LEU A 706 -15.34 24.21 -7.83
CA LEU A 706 -14.85 22.88 -7.54
C LEU A 706 -13.64 22.54 -8.42
N ILE A 707 -12.56 22.06 -7.81
CA ILE A 707 -11.44 21.43 -8.53
C ILE A 707 -11.59 19.92 -8.42
N VAL A 708 -11.59 19.25 -9.57
CA VAL A 708 -11.69 17.79 -9.65
C VAL A 708 -10.39 17.23 -10.19
N THR A 709 -9.84 16.25 -9.47
CA THR A 709 -8.60 15.56 -9.82
C THR A 709 -8.79 14.06 -9.92
N ARG A 710 -7.78 13.32 -10.39
CA ARG A 710 -7.80 11.84 -10.37
C ARG A 710 -7.33 11.26 -9.04
N SER A 711 -6.59 12.03 -8.26
CA SER A 711 -5.96 11.60 -7.01
C SER A 711 -5.95 12.77 -6.04
N ILE A 712 -6.07 12.49 -4.76
CA ILE A 712 -6.14 13.51 -3.70
C ILE A 712 -4.94 14.47 -3.78
N ASP A 713 -5.25 15.75 -3.99
CA ASP A 713 -4.26 16.81 -4.24
C ASP A 713 -3.78 17.45 -2.92
N PRO A 714 -2.47 17.64 -2.69
CA PRO A 714 -1.96 18.26 -1.47
C PRO A 714 -2.40 19.73 -1.30
N THR A 715 -2.74 20.44 -2.38
CA THR A 715 -3.23 21.82 -2.32
C THR A 715 -4.55 21.93 -1.56
N ALA A 716 -5.29 20.83 -1.43
CA ALA A 716 -6.52 20.79 -0.66
C ALA A 716 -6.31 20.89 0.87
N PHE A 717 -5.07 20.76 1.34
CA PHE A 717 -4.67 20.68 2.75
C PHE A 717 -3.75 21.83 3.20
N ILE A 718 -3.69 22.92 2.42
CA ILE A 718 -3.00 24.14 2.83
C ILE A 718 -3.90 25.00 3.73
N THR A 719 -3.35 25.98 4.45
CA THR A 719 -4.12 26.84 5.39
C THR A 719 -5.29 27.58 4.72
N ASP A 720 -5.16 27.95 3.45
CA ASP A 720 -6.14 28.78 2.73
C ASP A 720 -6.35 28.30 1.28
N PRO A 721 -7.06 27.18 1.07
CA PRO A 721 -7.20 26.53 -0.23
C PRO A 721 -8.12 27.26 -1.21
N LYS A 722 -8.92 28.24 -0.73
CA LYS A 722 -9.89 29.09 -1.47
C LYS A 722 -11.05 28.39 -2.18
N VAL A 723 -10.89 27.14 -2.61
CA VAL A 723 -11.89 26.37 -3.37
C VAL A 723 -11.99 24.96 -2.82
N ALA A 724 -13.12 24.30 -3.06
CA ALA A 724 -13.28 22.88 -2.73
C ALA A 724 -12.50 22.01 -3.72
N PHE A 725 -11.92 20.93 -3.20
CA PHE A 725 -11.24 19.89 -3.98
C PHE A 725 -11.94 18.56 -3.78
N THR A 726 -12.09 17.80 -4.86
CA THR A 726 -12.52 16.41 -4.82
C THR A 726 -11.79 15.59 -5.87
N ILE A 727 -12.00 14.28 -5.84
CA ILE A 727 -11.59 13.35 -6.89
C ILE A 727 -12.81 12.87 -7.67
N ILE A 728 -12.57 12.34 -8.87
CA ILE A 728 -13.64 11.81 -9.73
C ILE A 728 -14.52 10.76 -9.01
N ASP A 729 -13.93 9.92 -8.16
CA ASP A 729 -14.62 8.87 -7.40
C ASP A 729 -15.66 9.40 -6.39
N TYR A 730 -15.52 10.66 -5.97
CA TYR A 730 -16.44 11.33 -5.02
C TYR A 730 -17.26 12.44 -5.66
N LEU A 731 -17.11 12.67 -6.97
CA LEU A 731 -17.76 13.79 -7.65
C LEU A 731 -19.29 13.72 -7.58
N ASP A 732 -19.87 12.53 -7.71
CA ASP A 732 -21.33 12.36 -7.62
C ASP A 732 -21.88 12.71 -6.24
N GLN A 733 -21.20 12.28 -5.18
CA GLN A 733 -21.58 12.61 -3.80
C GLN A 733 -21.45 14.12 -3.54
N VAL A 734 -20.38 14.77 -4.03
CA VAL A 734 -20.21 16.23 -3.90
C VAL A 734 -21.35 16.99 -4.60
N LEU A 735 -21.67 16.61 -5.84
CA LEU A 735 -22.69 17.31 -6.63
C LEU A 735 -24.10 17.13 -6.06
N THR A 736 -24.35 16.03 -5.34
CA THR A 736 -25.66 15.72 -4.73
C THR A 736 -25.76 16.13 -3.25
N ALA A 737 -24.65 16.57 -2.63
CA ALA A 737 -24.63 16.95 -1.22
C ALA A 737 -25.62 18.09 -0.93
N PRO A 738 -26.33 18.05 0.21
CA PRO A 738 -27.32 19.09 0.54
C PRO A 738 -26.67 20.44 0.84
N GLU A 739 -25.42 20.46 1.32
CA GLU A 739 -24.67 21.66 1.69
C GLU A 739 -23.57 21.96 0.66
N ASP A 740 -23.15 23.23 0.59
CA ASP A 740 -22.04 23.61 -0.29
C ASP A 740 -20.72 23.11 0.31
N PRO A 741 -19.82 22.53 -0.48
CA PRO A 741 -18.54 22.08 0.03
C PRO A 741 -17.71 23.28 0.50
N LEU A 742 -17.10 23.16 1.68
CA LEU A 742 -16.15 24.15 2.18
C LEU A 742 -14.86 24.11 1.36
N PRO A 743 -14.10 25.23 1.28
CA PRO A 743 -12.76 25.22 0.70
C PRO A 743 -11.85 24.17 1.35
N GLY A 744 -11.03 23.51 0.53
CA GLY A 744 -10.14 22.42 0.95
C GLY A 744 -10.64 21.06 0.50
N TRP A 745 -10.11 20.00 1.11
CA TRP A 745 -10.50 18.63 0.80
C TRP A 745 -11.94 18.36 1.24
N TRP A 746 -12.79 17.97 0.30
CA TRP A 746 -14.13 17.50 0.64
C TRP A 746 -14.06 16.05 1.12
N MET A 747 -14.41 15.83 2.38
CA MET A 747 -14.61 14.49 2.91
C MET A 747 -16.03 14.04 2.57
N GLY A 748 -16.15 12.87 1.95
CA GLY A 748 -17.44 12.19 1.82
C GLY A 748 -18.16 12.15 3.15
N THR A 749 -19.46 12.40 3.17
CA THR A 749 -20.27 12.06 4.34
C THR A 749 -20.08 10.57 4.57
N GLY A 750 -19.34 10.21 5.63
CA GLY A 750 -18.97 8.84 5.92
C GLY A 750 -20.20 7.93 5.90
N VAL A 751 -20.07 6.81 5.18
CA VAL A 751 -20.94 5.64 5.36
C VAL A 751 -20.38 4.83 6.51
#